data_AF-A0A917I994-F1
#
_entry.id   AF-A0A917I994-F1
#
_cell.length_a   1.000
_cell.length_b   1.000
_cell.length_c   1.000
_cell.angle_alpha   90.00
_cell.angle_beta   90.00
_cell.angle_gamma   90.00
#
_symmetry.space_group_name_H-M   'P 1'
#
loop_
_entity.id
_entity.type
_entity.pdbx_description
1 polymer ?
#
loop_
_entity_poly.entity_id
_entity_poly.type
_entity_poly.pdbx_seq_one_letter_code
_entity_poly.pdbx_strand_id
1 'polypeptide(L)'
;MYNIAFAGSSEARVVKAAACPVCGVMGSDLSLSVCLDNAPEISVNLLRCDSCGSHYVADPDVIKSYNEFSGYWHRYVQNGAGITAMLDPLFALGDIKGSLLDVGCGFGFVPHYWSTMGYGRSVGLEASEYGQVGREKLGTEIYSEYYSEAKTIHGERFDFVFSSEVLEHVSDPAGFIKEISAALSDSGVLVLTTPSSRAVDRGTDAPTLIAAVSPFLHYFLISADALKSLLQRCGYEHVQVHDDGIRLFAWASKKPLPRISVGFVKWTEYFSYLATLGDHEDPHVSSGALYRLLKDAINTGQFAWADRAYLQFHKVAKGKFDIDFDDPERTAERCSSPEALDCKTFPAWAGCGLLFAGRYKEECRAPSESVLSLAKSALVCMAHEVRVGAAFAQEAIYFTPMAAKLADRFQADLESRQAIKTAAQLPLKVVRQPVSLVDRDVCLIVGYAPDGKLTPAAKGLIEAFSREDFDCVVCYVVPNIDINIDLDGVKESNGVIVRLNGGYDFAAWAAALERVPALWAARRIVFINDSIIGPGSTFPAMIDKIRQSSADYLALVDSNEPVHHAQSFFFVLQNDALQSLAVKQFWSSVRSFEDKQAVIDSYELKMLAYFQKIAGLRIKILYSLESLFPGAAAIEEMQLNPTHELWETLLHNGFPFVKAELLHRNPMGLRLRHWQPLLSAKGFDIARVEAHLKEMDRVRPTLTSTGRVVISEDAPVRRRWILLKLLLGNKLFAKLRAWRVEFANVPKWR
;
A
#
# COMPACT_ATOMS: atom_id res chain seq x y z
N MET A 1 26.75 22.73 -4.00
CA MET A 1 27.04 23.62 -2.85
C MET A 1 28.45 23.41 -2.30
N TYR A 2 28.96 22.18 -2.28
CA TYR A 2 30.27 21.84 -1.74
C TYR A 2 31.07 20.98 -2.72
N ASN A 3 32.39 21.21 -2.77
CA ASN A 3 33.36 20.38 -3.46
C ASN A 3 34.22 19.63 -2.43
N ILE A 4 34.46 18.34 -2.68
CA ILE A 4 35.01 17.37 -1.72
C ILE A 4 36.34 16.83 -2.29
N ALA A 5 37.44 17.03 -1.57
CA ALA A 5 38.77 16.60 -1.97
C ALA A 5 39.44 15.76 -0.87
N PHE A 6 39.67 14.47 -1.14
CA PHE A 6 40.44 13.59 -0.24
C PHE A 6 41.94 13.81 -0.42
N ALA A 7 42.73 13.53 0.63
CA ALA A 7 44.18 13.61 0.57
C ALA A 7 44.79 12.82 -0.59
N GLY A 8 45.76 13.45 -1.29
CA GLY A 8 46.44 12.92 -2.48
C GLY A 8 46.00 13.53 -3.82
N SER A 9 44.98 14.40 -3.85
CA SER A 9 44.69 15.28 -5.00
C SER A 9 45.63 16.49 -5.01
N SER A 10 45.93 17.06 -6.19
CA SER A 10 46.95 18.10 -6.42
C SER A 10 46.70 19.46 -5.74
N GLU A 11 45.74 19.58 -4.84
CA GLU A 11 45.26 20.84 -4.23
C GLU A 11 45.46 20.93 -2.71
N ALA A 12 46.05 19.92 -2.06
CA ALA A 12 46.19 19.89 -0.60
C ALA A 12 47.19 20.94 -0.07
N ARG A 13 46.68 22.01 0.56
CA ARG A 13 47.49 22.99 1.32
C ARG A 13 47.85 22.42 2.70
N VAL A 14 49.10 22.64 3.12
CA VAL A 14 49.66 22.22 4.41
C VAL A 14 48.95 22.93 5.56
N VAL A 15 48.41 22.17 6.53
CA VAL A 15 47.65 22.71 7.67
C VAL A 15 48.40 22.46 8.99
N LYS A 16 48.36 23.44 9.91
CA LYS A 16 49.00 23.37 11.24
C LYS A 16 48.41 22.21 12.06
N ALA A 17 49.29 21.40 12.65
CA ALA A 17 48.92 20.30 13.53
C ALA A 17 48.48 20.80 14.92
N ALA A 18 47.22 20.56 15.28
CA ALA A 18 46.68 20.73 16.63
C ALA A 18 46.52 19.37 17.32
N ALA A 19 46.45 19.35 18.65
CA ALA A 19 46.15 18.14 19.41
C ALA A 19 44.73 17.68 19.09
N CYS A 20 44.54 16.36 18.96
CA CYS A 20 43.21 15.79 18.69
C CYS A 20 42.25 16.11 19.87
N PRO A 21 41.08 16.75 19.64
CA PRO A 21 40.14 17.10 20.71
C PRO A 21 39.54 15.88 21.43
N VAL A 22 39.56 14.72 20.78
CA VAL A 22 38.99 13.48 21.33
C VAL A 22 39.94 12.73 22.26
N CYS A 23 41.23 12.63 21.91
CA CYS A 23 42.20 11.83 22.67
C CYS A 23 43.39 12.62 23.23
N GLY A 24 43.56 13.89 22.85
CA GLY A 24 44.64 14.77 23.30
C GLY A 24 46.01 14.51 22.69
N VAL A 25 46.14 13.52 21.79
CA VAL A 25 47.43 13.15 21.18
C VAL A 25 47.77 14.08 20.01
N MET A 26 49.06 14.40 19.88
CA MET A 26 49.65 15.07 18.71
C MET A 26 50.04 14.02 17.66
N GLY A 27 49.69 14.23 16.39
CA GLY A 27 49.96 13.29 15.30
C GLY A 27 48.71 13.05 14.47
N SER A 28 48.69 13.62 13.27
CA SER A 28 47.55 13.57 12.37
C SER A 28 47.93 13.94 10.96
N ASP A 29 47.31 13.27 9.99
CA ASP A 29 47.45 13.60 8.57
C ASP A 29 46.18 14.25 8.03
N LEU A 30 46.32 15.10 7.01
CA LEU A 30 45.17 15.60 6.27
C LEU A 30 44.41 14.42 5.65
N SER A 31 43.09 14.39 5.85
CA SER A 31 42.22 13.33 5.34
C SER A 31 41.28 13.84 4.26
N LEU A 32 40.59 14.95 4.55
CA LEU A 32 39.53 15.48 3.72
C LEU A 32 39.52 17.01 3.75
N SER A 33 39.31 17.64 2.59
CA SER A 33 39.04 19.06 2.45
C SER A 33 37.66 19.24 1.81
N VAL A 34 36.83 20.09 2.41
CA VAL A 34 35.52 20.46 1.86
C VAL A 34 35.47 21.96 1.66
N CYS A 35 35.19 22.43 0.45
CA CYS A 35 35.09 23.86 0.13
C CYS A 35 33.74 24.21 -0.49
N LEU A 36 33.37 25.49 -0.44
CA LEU A 36 32.14 25.99 -1.05
C LEU A 36 32.34 26.15 -2.57
N ASP A 37 31.38 25.70 -3.39
CA ASP A 37 31.49 25.81 -4.86
C ASP A 37 31.65 27.25 -5.34
N ASN A 38 31.00 28.19 -4.66
CA ASN A 38 30.99 29.62 -5.02
C ASN A 38 32.07 30.43 -4.28
N ALA A 39 32.82 29.80 -3.37
CA ALA A 39 33.89 30.42 -2.59
C ALA A 39 34.95 29.36 -2.20
N PRO A 40 35.73 28.83 -3.17
CA PRO A 40 36.64 27.70 -2.96
C PRO A 40 37.75 27.99 -1.93
N GLU A 41 38.05 29.27 -1.71
CA GLU A 41 38.98 29.74 -0.69
C GLU A 41 38.50 29.51 0.75
N ILE A 42 37.19 29.38 0.94
CA ILE A 42 36.57 29.04 2.23
C ILE A 42 36.46 27.52 2.31
N SER A 43 37.32 26.89 3.12
CA SER A 43 37.41 25.43 3.24
C SER A 43 37.47 24.97 4.68
N VAL A 44 36.90 23.79 4.92
CA VAL A 44 37.05 23.01 6.15
C VAL A 44 37.99 21.85 5.85
N ASN A 45 39.09 21.77 6.61
CA ASN A 45 40.07 20.71 6.48
C ASN A 45 39.95 19.78 7.69
N LEU A 46 39.71 18.50 7.43
CA LEU A 46 39.67 17.45 8.44
C LEU A 46 41.00 16.68 8.46
N LEU A 47 41.58 16.61 9.64
CA LEU A 47 42.74 15.78 9.98
C LEU A 47 42.26 14.44 10.52
N ARG A 48 42.95 13.35 10.21
CA ARG A 48 42.74 12.04 10.82
C ARG A 48 43.81 11.81 11.88
N CYS A 49 43.39 11.53 13.12
CA CYS A 49 44.31 11.25 14.22
C CYS A 49 44.96 9.86 14.07
N ASP A 50 46.28 9.78 14.19
CA ASP A 50 47.03 8.51 14.07
C ASP A 50 46.79 7.56 15.24
N SER A 51 46.43 8.11 16.40
CA SER A 51 46.25 7.36 17.65
C SER A 51 44.86 6.74 17.75
N CYS A 52 43.81 7.54 17.56
CA CYS A 52 42.43 7.11 17.80
C CYS A 52 41.60 6.94 16.52
N GLY A 53 42.12 7.33 15.35
CA GLY A 53 41.43 7.20 14.07
C GLY A 53 40.27 8.17 13.83
N SER A 54 39.92 9.03 14.80
CA SER A 54 38.91 10.07 14.65
C SER A 54 39.33 11.13 13.64
N HIS A 55 38.36 11.75 12.99
CA HIS A 55 38.55 12.92 12.14
C HIS A 55 38.21 14.19 12.89
N TYR A 56 38.98 15.27 12.74
CA TYR A 56 38.70 16.54 13.41
C TYR A 56 39.12 17.73 12.56
N VAL A 57 38.45 18.85 12.76
CA VAL A 57 38.71 20.07 12.00
C VAL A 57 40.06 20.66 12.43
N ALA A 58 40.88 20.98 11.44
CA ALA A 58 42.25 21.45 11.64
C ALA A 58 42.32 22.86 12.22
N ASP A 59 41.36 23.72 11.84
CA ASP A 59 41.22 25.09 12.32
C ASP A 59 39.84 25.26 12.99
N PRO A 60 39.75 25.17 14.33
CA PRO A 60 38.48 25.29 15.05
C PRO A 60 37.76 26.64 14.85
N ASP A 61 38.48 27.71 14.47
CA ASP A 61 37.90 29.04 14.31
C ASP A 61 36.95 29.14 13.10
N VAL A 62 36.97 28.14 12.20
CA VAL A 62 36.02 28.05 11.08
C VAL A 62 34.66 27.52 11.50
N ILE A 63 34.54 26.96 12.71
CA ILE A 63 33.29 26.41 13.23
C ILE A 63 32.40 27.53 13.74
N LYS A 64 31.15 27.53 13.30
CA LYS A 64 30.13 28.51 13.66
C LYS A 64 29.20 27.97 14.74
N SER A 65 28.56 28.88 15.47
CA SER A 65 27.55 28.50 16.45
C SER A 65 26.28 28.00 15.76
N TYR A 66 25.71 26.91 16.29
CA TYR A 66 24.43 26.37 15.82
C TYR A 66 23.26 27.36 16.01
N ASN A 67 23.39 28.32 16.94
CA ASN A 67 22.36 29.34 17.20
C ASN A 67 22.17 30.35 16.05
N GLU A 68 23.01 30.32 15.02
CA GLU A 68 22.90 31.19 13.85
C GLU A 68 21.81 30.73 12.85
N PHE A 69 21.18 29.56 13.06
CA PHE A 69 20.14 28.99 12.18
C PHE A 69 18.71 29.15 12.73
N SER A 70 18.20 30.37 12.79
CA SER A 70 16.80 30.66 13.15
C SER A 70 15.82 30.55 11.97
N GLY A 71 14.54 30.31 12.25
CA GLY A 71 13.46 30.36 11.25
C GLY A 71 13.20 29.10 10.41
N TYR A 72 13.98 28.03 10.57
CA TYR A 72 13.81 26.78 9.80
C TYR A 72 12.96 25.69 10.47
N TRP A 73 12.42 25.95 11.66
CA TRP A 73 11.72 24.94 12.46
C TRP A 73 10.50 24.31 11.74
N HIS A 74 9.81 25.06 10.86
CA HIS A 74 8.69 24.51 10.08
C HIS A 74 9.15 23.34 9.21
N ARG A 75 10.29 23.48 8.50
CA ARG A 75 10.85 22.41 7.65
C ARG A 75 11.25 21.19 8.49
N TYR A 76 11.85 21.45 9.65
CA TYR A 76 12.23 20.39 10.59
C TYR A 76 11.02 19.60 11.09
N VAL A 77 9.99 20.27 11.62
CA VAL A 77 8.78 19.62 12.13
C VAL A 77 8.02 18.88 11.03
N GLN A 78 7.87 19.51 9.86
CA GLN A 78 7.12 18.95 8.74
C GLN A 78 7.80 17.73 8.11
N ASN A 79 9.12 17.75 7.94
CA ASN A 79 9.85 16.71 7.21
C ASN A 79 11.20 16.34 7.87
N GLY A 80 12.02 17.34 8.23
CA GLY A 80 13.42 17.13 8.62
C GLY A 80 13.68 16.32 9.90
N ALA A 81 12.74 16.26 10.85
CA ALA A 81 12.90 15.51 12.09
C ALA A 81 12.80 13.99 11.84
N GLY A 82 13.90 13.27 12.05
CA GLY A 82 13.97 11.82 12.01
C GLY A 82 13.54 11.17 13.34
N ILE A 83 12.27 11.30 13.72
CA ILE A 83 11.76 10.87 15.04
C ILE A 83 12.06 9.38 15.31
N THR A 84 11.90 8.49 14.33
CA THR A 84 12.30 7.07 14.47
C THR A 84 13.77 6.93 14.83
N ALA A 85 14.65 7.62 14.10
CA ALA A 85 16.09 7.57 14.29
C ALA A 85 16.52 8.15 15.65
N MET A 86 15.82 9.17 16.14
CA MET A 86 16.05 9.73 17.49
C MET A 86 15.69 8.74 18.60
N LEU A 87 14.64 7.93 18.39
CA LEU A 87 14.15 6.97 19.38
C LEU A 87 14.88 5.63 19.36
N ASP A 88 15.50 5.26 18.23
CA ASP A 88 16.23 4.00 18.05
C ASP A 88 17.25 3.68 19.17
N PRO A 89 18.12 4.62 19.62
CA PRO A 89 19.02 4.36 20.74
C PRO A 89 18.30 4.05 22.06
N LEU A 90 17.11 4.61 22.26
CA LEU A 90 16.31 4.39 23.46
C LEU A 90 15.54 3.07 23.38
N PHE A 91 15.04 2.68 22.20
CA PHE A 91 14.43 1.37 21.98
C PHE A 91 15.40 0.22 22.20
N ALA A 92 16.68 0.42 21.91
CA ALA A 92 17.71 -0.58 22.11
C ALA A 92 17.89 -0.99 23.59
N LEU A 93 17.44 -0.18 24.56
CA LEU A 93 17.47 -0.49 25.99
C LEU A 93 16.38 -1.49 26.42
N GLY A 94 15.42 -1.80 25.54
CA GLY A 94 14.32 -2.73 25.81
C GLY A 94 13.18 -2.10 26.59
N ASP A 95 12.60 -2.85 27.53
CA ASP A 95 11.47 -2.39 28.34
C ASP A 95 11.97 -1.66 29.59
N ILE A 96 12.29 -0.38 29.42
CA ILE A 96 12.75 0.52 30.48
C ILE A 96 11.67 1.54 30.85
N LYS A 97 11.74 2.05 32.08
CA LYS A 97 10.95 3.18 32.59
C LYS A 97 11.80 3.98 33.57
N GLY A 98 11.56 5.28 33.64
CA GLY A 98 12.33 6.18 34.50
C GLY A 98 12.31 7.62 34.00
N SER A 99 12.95 8.50 34.78
CA SER A 99 13.08 9.91 34.39
C SER A 99 14.15 10.09 33.31
N LEU A 100 13.85 10.94 32.31
CA LEU A 100 14.74 11.24 31.18
C LEU A 100 15.13 12.73 31.17
N LEU A 101 16.41 13.01 31.00
CA LEU A 101 16.89 14.33 30.57
C LEU A 101 17.43 14.21 29.15
N ASP A 102 16.88 14.99 28.22
CA ASP A 102 17.36 15.09 26.84
C ASP A 102 18.13 16.41 26.63
N VAL A 103 19.45 16.32 26.45
CA VAL A 103 20.35 17.47 26.30
C VAL A 103 20.60 17.73 24.81
N GLY A 104 20.16 18.90 24.34
CA GLY A 104 20.08 19.21 22.90
C GLY A 104 18.83 18.60 22.26
N CYS A 105 17.68 18.73 22.93
CA CYS A 105 16.45 18.04 22.54
C CYS A 105 15.80 18.59 21.25
N GLY A 106 16.35 19.67 20.67
CA GLY A 106 15.80 20.32 19.49
C GLY A 106 14.36 20.76 19.71
N PHE A 107 13.45 20.29 18.85
CA PHE A 107 12.01 20.60 18.98
C PHE A 107 11.32 19.85 20.14
N GLY A 108 12.00 18.90 20.79
CA GLY A 108 11.46 18.19 21.96
C GLY A 108 10.64 16.93 21.65
N PHE A 109 10.77 16.34 20.46
CA PHE A 109 10.01 15.12 20.10
C PHE A 109 10.31 13.93 21.02
N VAL A 110 11.53 13.80 21.51
CA VAL A 110 11.95 12.70 22.40
C VAL A 110 11.38 12.85 23.81
N PRO A 111 11.54 13.99 24.53
CA PRO A 111 10.88 14.16 25.82
C PRO A 111 9.34 14.11 25.68
N HIS A 112 8.76 14.68 24.62
CA HIS A 112 7.33 14.55 24.37
C HIS A 112 6.90 13.08 24.18
N TYR A 113 7.67 12.29 23.41
CA TYR A 113 7.44 10.84 23.25
C TYR A 113 7.49 10.12 24.60
N TRP A 114 8.55 10.36 25.38
CA TRP A 114 8.82 9.67 26.63
C TRP A 114 7.68 9.84 27.65
N SER A 115 7.22 11.08 27.81
CA SER A 115 6.10 11.42 28.69
C SER A 115 4.76 10.90 28.15
N THR A 116 4.46 11.13 26.87
CA THR A 116 3.20 10.73 26.23
C THR A 116 2.99 9.21 26.24
N MET A 117 4.07 8.44 26.02
CA MET A 117 4.02 6.98 25.96
C MET A 117 4.15 6.32 27.34
N GLY A 118 4.23 7.11 28.43
CA GLY A 118 4.20 6.61 29.79
C GLY A 118 5.48 5.91 30.25
N TYR A 119 6.64 6.31 29.70
CA TYR A 119 7.95 5.85 30.14
C TYR A 119 8.39 6.54 31.45
N GLY A 120 8.05 7.80 31.65
CA GLY A 120 8.31 8.55 32.88
C GLY A 120 8.32 10.07 32.66
N ARG A 121 8.70 10.84 33.69
CA ARG A 121 8.94 12.29 33.55
C ARG A 121 10.11 12.50 32.60
N SER A 122 10.01 13.51 31.75
CA SER A 122 11.05 13.88 30.80
C SER A 122 11.27 15.38 30.76
N VAL A 123 12.51 15.80 30.71
CA VAL A 123 12.92 17.20 30.60
C VAL A 123 13.84 17.37 29.40
N GLY A 124 13.65 18.43 28.62
CA GLY A 124 14.54 18.81 27.52
C GLY A 124 15.38 20.05 27.84
N LEU A 125 16.60 20.12 27.31
CA LEU A 125 17.41 21.33 27.23
C LEU A 125 17.70 21.66 25.77
N GLU A 126 17.40 22.88 25.34
CA GLU A 126 17.68 23.34 23.97
C GLU A 126 17.80 24.86 23.92
N ALA A 127 19.02 25.37 23.77
CA ALA A 127 19.30 26.81 23.80
C ALA A 127 18.81 27.57 22.56
N SER A 128 18.58 26.89 21.43
CA SER A 128 18.10 27.53 20.21
C SER A 128 16.59 27.80 20.24
N GLU A 129 16.10 28.53 19.23
CA GLU A 129 14.66 28.80 19.02
C GLU A 129 13.82 27.51 19.00
N TYR A 130 14.38 26.38 18.58
CA TYR A 130 13.68 25.10 18.51
C TYR A 130 13.13 24.67 19.87
N GLY A 131 13.88 24.87 20.96
CA GLY A 131 13.46 24.50 22.31
C GLY A 131 12.28 25.33 22.79
N GLN A 132 12.32 26.64 22.54
CA GLN A 132 11.23 27.55 22.89
C GLN A 132 9.96 27.20 22.11
N VAL A 133 10.06 27.05 20.79
CA VAL A 133 8.90 26.73 19.93
C VAL A 133 8.38 25.34 20.27
N GLY A 134 9.26 24.36 20.49
CA GLY A 134 8.92 23.01 20.92
C GLY A 134 8.12 22.99 22.22
N ARG A 135 8.55 23.76 23.22
CA ARG A 135 7.82 23.93 24.49
C ARG A 135 6.43 24.49 24.27
N GLU A 136 6.33 25.58 23.50
CA GLU A 136 5.08 26.27 23.23
C GLU A 136 4.09 25.39 22.44
N LYS A 137 4.60 24.62 21.48
CA LYS A 137 3.77 23.78 20.61
C LYS A 137 3.41 22.46 21.24
N LEU A 138 4.36 21.71 21.80
CA LEU A 138 4.14 20.37 22.34
C LEU A 138 3.71 20.37 23.81
N GLY A 139 3.74 21.52 24.50
CA GLY A 139 3.46 21.58 25.94
C GLY A 139 4.45 20.78 26.80
N THR A 140 5.65 20.52 26.28
CA THR A 140 6.68 19.69 26.93
C THR A 140 7.59 20.53 27.83
N GLU A 141 8.05 19.96 28.94
CA GLU A 141 9.00 20.61 29.87
C GLU A 141 10.38 20.75 29.20
N ILE A 142 10.64 21.92 28.60
CA ILE A 142 11.91 22.25 27.92
C ILE A 142 12.44 23.58 28.46
N TYR A 143 13.74 23.61 28.79
CA TYR A 143 14.44 24.83 29.20
C TYR A 143 15.35 25.32 28.06
N SER A 144 15.24 26.61 27.73
CA SER A 144 16.00 27.23 26.65
C SER A 144 17.40 27.67 27.08
N GLU A 145 18.17 26.72 27.62
CA GLU A 145 19.42 26.96 28.33
C GLU A 145 20.42 25.82 28.02
N TYR A 146 21.71 26.11 28.08
CA TYR A 146 22.73 25.03 28.16
C TYR A 146 22.68 24.38 29.54
N TYR A 147 23.19 23.15 29.67
CA TYR A 147 23.16 22.44 30.96
C TYR A 147 23.81 23.25 32.10
N SER A 148 24.97 23.86 31.87
CA SER A 148 25.67 24.73 32.83
C SER A 148 24.84 25.93 33.32
N GLU A 149 23.86 26.37 32.54
CA GLU A 149 23.02 27.52 32.82
C GLU A 149 21.68 27.11 33.47
N ALA A 150 21.27 25.85 33.29
CA ALA A 150 19.97 25.30 33.66
C ALA A 150 19.78 25.09 35.18
N LYS A 151 19.82 26.17 35.96
CA LYS A 151 19.73 26.18 37.43
C LYS A 151 18.49 25.47 37.96
N THR A 152 17.40 25.46 37.20
CA THR A 152 16.11 24.87 37.60
C THR A 152 16.20 23.36 37.82
N ILE A 153 17.07 22.67 37.06
CA ILE A 153 17.26 21.21 37.16
C ILE A 153 18.55 20.83 37.88
N HIS A 154 19.38 21.81 38.29
CA HIS A 154 20.61 21.54 39.02
C HIS A 154 20.28 20.91 40.39
N GLY A 155 20.78 19.69 40.59
CA GLY A 155 20.50 18.89 41.80
C GLY A 155 19.49 17.77 41.58
N GLU A 156 18.73 17.80 40.48
CA GLU A 156 17.92 16.67 40.06
C GLU A 156 18.80 15.50 39.58
N ARG A 157 18.21 14.30 39.57
CA ARG A 157 18.84 13.08 39.06
C ARG A 157 17.89 12.34 38.15
N PHE A 158 18.41 11.87 37.02
CA PHE A 158 17.67 11.19 35.98
C PHE A 158 18.15 9.74 35.84
N ASP A 159 17.21 8.83 35.56
CA ASP A 159 17.52 7.43 35.25
C ASP A 159 18.20 7.33 33.87
N PHE A 160 17.84 8.23 32.96
CA PHE A 160 18.41 8.33 31.62
C PHE A 160 18.83 9.76 31.33
N VAL A 161 20.07 9.94 30.86
CA VAL A 161 20.51 11.19 30.22
C VAL A 161 20.77 10.84 28.76
N PHE A 162 20.06 11.51 27.86
CA PHE A 162 20.15 11.33 26.42
C PHE A 162 20.72 12.58 25.77
N SER A 163 21.56 12.41 24.76
CA SER A 163 22.01 13.51 23.91
C SER A 163 22.32 12.98 22.53
N SER A 164 21.57 13.44 21.53
CA SER A 164 21.62 12.94 20.16
C SER A 164 22.22 13.98 19.23
N GLU A 165 23.32 13.64 18.55
CA GLU A 165 23.97 14.52 17.57
C GLU A 165 24.34 15.91 18.16
N VAL A 166 24.91 15.92 19.36
CA VAL A 166 25.37 17.14 20.07
C VAL A 166 26.89 17.12 20.31
N LEU A 167 27.45 15.93 20.53
CA LEU A 167 28.84 15.76 20.97
C LEU A 167 29.84 16.32 19.95
N GLU A 168 29.55 16.19 18.67
CA GLU A 168 30.35 16.70 17.55
C GLU A 168 30.36 18.23 17.45
N HIS A 169 29.40 18.91 18.10
CA HIS A 169 29.28 20.37 18.09
C HIS A 169 30.02 21.05 19.24
N VAL A 170 30.60 20.29 20.18
CA VAL A 170 31.36 20.84 21.31
C VAL A 170 32.86 20.73 21.09
N SER A 171 33.61 21.74 21.52
CA SER A 171 35.08 21.76 21.41
C SER A 171 35.79 20.92 22.48
N ASP A 172 35.18 20.75 23.66
CA ASP A 172 35.65 19.87 24.74
C ASP A 172 34.64 18.74 25.01
N PRO A 173 34.72 17.62 24.28
CA PRO A 173 33.78 16.51 24.44
C PRO A 173 33.91 15.81 25.81
N ALA A 174 35.10 15.83 26.43
CA ALA A 174 35.28 15.25 27.75
C ALA A 174 34.61 16.12 28.83
N GLY A 175 34.75 17.44 28.73
CA GLY A 175 34.06 18.42 29.58
C GLY A 175 32.55 18.29 29.48
N PHE A 176 32.01 18.26 28.26
CA PHE A 176 30.58 18.10 28.02
C PHE A 176 30.01 16.80 28.62
N ILE A 177 30.66 15.66 28.39
CA ILE A 177 30.22 14.38 28.98
C ILE A 177 30.21 14.47 30.51
N LYS A 178 31.25 15.02 31.13
CA LYS A 178 31.31 15.17 32.60
C LYS A 178 30.21 16.08 33.13
N GLU A 179 29.92 17.15 32.41
CA GLU A 179 28.88 18.11 32.75
C GLU A 179 27.50 17.44 32.77
N ILE A 180 27.07 16.81 31.67
CA ILE A 180 25.75 16.15 31.60
C ILE A 180 25.66 14.92 32.52
N SER A 181 26.79 14.29 32.84
CA SER A 181 26.85 13.18 33.79
C SER A 181 26.48 13.60 35.23
N ALA A 182 26.53 14.90 35.56
CA ALA A 182 26.14 15.39 36.88
C ALA A 182 24.62 15.23 37.15
N ALA A 183 23.80 15.17 36.10
CA ALA A 183 22.37 14.90 36.18
C ALA A 183 22.04 13.40 36.23
N LEU A 184 23.00 12.51 35.97
CA LEU A 184 22.74 11.08 35.93
C LEU A 184 22.69 10.48 37.35
N SER A 185 21.70 9.63 37.62
CA SER A 185 21.64 8.84 38.85
C SER A 185 22.75 7.78 38.92
N ASP A 186 23.02 7.25 40.11
CA ASP A 186 24.10 6.26 40.32
C ASP A 186 23.87 4.94 39.56
N SER A 187 22.62 4.62 39.21
CA SER A 187 22.24 3.49 38.36
C SER A 187 21.81 3.90 36.96
N GLY A 188 21.92 5.17 36.61
CA GLY A 188 21.42 5.69 35.35
C GLY A 188 22.25 5.25 34.15
N VAL A 189 21.69 5.43 32.97
CA VAL A 189 22.34 5.18 31.69
C VAL A 189 22.48 6.49 30.91
N LEU A 190 23.72 6.83 30.55
CA LEU A 190 24.01 7.85 29.55
C LEU A 190 23.86 7.22 28.16
N VAL A 191 23.10 7.87 27.29
CA VAL A 191 22.83 7.44 25.93
C VAL A 191 23.25 8.56 24.99
N LEU A 192 24.16 8.29 24.06
CA LEU A 192 24.70 9.27 23.12
C LEU A 192 24.56 8.79 21.68
N THR A 193 24.32 9.74 20.76
CA THR A 193 24.59 9.53 19.33
C THR A 193 25.49 10.63 18.78
N THR A 194 26.28 10.30 17.77
CA THR A 194 27.14 11.24 17.06
C THR A 194 27.59 10.63 15.72
N PRO A 195 27.94 11.42 14.70
CA PRO A 195 28.46 10.91 13.44
C PRO A 195 29.71 10.02 13.62
N SER A 196 29.76 8.94 12.85
CA SER A 196 30.88 8.00 12.85
C SER A 196 32.03 8.51 12.00
N SER A 197 33.26 8.39 12.50
CA SER A 197 34.46 8.69 11.71
C SER A 197 34.57 7.85 10.43
N ARG A 198 33.85 6.71 10.35
CA ARG A 198 33.79 5.84 9.17
C ARG A 198 32.99 6.43 8.02
N ALA A 199 32.16 7.45 8.27
CA ALA A 199 31.44 8.15 7.21
C ALA A 199 32.42 8.82 6.23
N VAL A 200 33.61 9.21 6.72
CA VAL A 200 34.72 9.77 5.92
C VAL A 200 35.43 8.63 5.18
N ASP A 201 34.79 8.14 4.13
CA ASP A 201 35.30 7.12 3.23
C ASP A 201 35.09 7.53 1.77
N ARG A 202 35.97 7.09 0.87
CA ARG A 202 35.87 7.42 -0.56
C ARG A 202 34.66 6.77 -1.25
N GLY A 203 34.11 5.70 -0.67
CA GLY A 203 32.92 5.01 -1.15
C GLY A 203 31.60 5.60 -0.65
N THR A 204 31.62 6.51 0.34
CA THR A 204 30.42 7.21 0.82
C THR A 204 29.92 8.18 -0.24
N ASP A 205 28.61 8.17 -0.52
CA ASP A 205 28.02 9.13 -1.44
C ASP A 205 28.15 10.56 -0.90
N ALA A 206 28.32 11.54 -1.80
CA ALA A 206 28.55 12.92 -1.41
C ALA A 206 27.47 13.51 -0.48
N PRO A 207 26.16 13.30 -0.71
CA PRO A 207 25.11 13.73 0.23
C PRO A 207 25.29 13.19 1.65
N THR A 208 25.52 11.88 1.80
CA THR A 208 25.74 11.25 3.10
C THR A 208 27.00 11.78 3.78
N LEU A 209 28.11 11.92 3.02
CA LEU A 209 29.37 12.45 3.55
C LEU A 209 29.23 13.89 4.03
N ILE A 210 28.57 14.76 3.25
CA ILE A 210 28.34 16.16 3.64
C ILE A 210 27.44 16.24 4.87
N ALA A 211 26.43 15.38 4.99
CA ALA A 211 25.56 15.34 6.16
C ALA A 211 26.33 14.92 7.43
N ALA A 212 27.20 13.91 7.34
CA ALA A 212 28.01 13.47 8.47
C ALA A 212 29.10 14.48 8.86
N VAL A 213 29.74 15.11 7.87
CA VAL A 213 30.79 16.11 8.11
C VAL A 213 30.23 17.43 8.60
N SER A 214 29.04 17.81 8.13
CA SER A 214 28.38 19.09 8.40
C SER A 214 29.39 20.26 8.46
N PRO A 215 29.99 20.62 7.29
CA PRO A 215 31.08 21.59 7.24
C PRO A 215 30.72 22.88 7.98
N PHE A 216 31.68 23.42 8.74
CA PHE A 216 31.54 24.61 9.58
C PHE A 216 30.68 24.42 10.85
N LEU A 217 30.18 23.21 11.14
CA LEU A 217 29.36 22.94 12.33
C LEU A 217 29.92 21.84 13.23
N HIS A 218 30.54 20.81 12.68
CA HIS A 218 31.13 19.73 13.48
C HIS A 218 32.62 19.99 13.73
N TYR A 219 33.03 19.93 14.99
CA TYR A 219 34.45 19.95 15.38
C TYR A 219 35.16 18.66 15.02
N PHE A 220 34.45 17.52 15.07
CA PHE A 220 35.03 16.20 14.82
C PHE A 220 33.98 15.15 14.43
N LEU A 221 34.46 14.05 13.84
CA LEU A 221 33.74 12.78 13.71
C LEU A 221 34.56 11.72 14.45
N ILE A 222 33.99 11.18 15.51
CA ILE A 222 34.70 10.31 16.44
C ILE A 222 34.66 8.85 16.00
N SER A 223 35.73 8.09 16.26
CA SER A 223 35.73 6.63 16.04
C SER A 223 35.07 5.88 17.19
N ALA A 224 34.53 4.68 16.93
CA ALA A 224 33.87 3.87 17.96
C ALA A 224 34.79 3.57 19.17
N ASP A 225 36.06 3.22 18.91
CA ASP A 225 37.05 2.93 19.95
C ASP A 225 37.43 4.19 20.75
N ALA A 226 37.51 5.34 20.07
CA ALA A 226 37.79 6.61 20.71
C ALA A 226 36.63 7.06 21.62
N LEU A 227 35.37 6.89 21.18
CA LEU A 227 34.18 7.20 21.96
C LEU A 227 34.11 6.30 23.20
N LYS A 228 34.35 5.00 23.04
CA LYS A 228 34.41 4.05 24.17
C LYS A 228 35.48 4.46 25.19
N SER A 229 36.68 4.78 24.72
CA SER A 229 37.78 5.21 25.57
C SER A 229 37.49 6.53 26.28
N LEU A 230 36.85 7.48 25.57
CA LEU A 230 36.44 8.77 26.13
C LEU A 230 35.44 8.58 27.29
N LEU A 231 34.41 7.76 27.08
CA LEU A 231 33.42 7.45 28.10
C LEU A 231 34.06 6.77 29.33
N GLN A 232 34.98 5.84 29.12
CA GLN A 232 35.73 5.21 30.21
C GLN A 232 36.58 6.21 31.01
N ARG A 233 37.26 7.15 30.33
CA ARG A 233 38.00 8.24 31.00
C ARG A 233 37.10 9.21 31.76
N CYS A 234 35.83 9.31 31.38
CA CYS A 234 34.82 10.08 32.11
C CYS A 234 34.19 9.31 33.29
N GLY A 235 34.66 8.11 33.60
CA GLY A 235 34.29 7.37 34.81
C GLY A 235 33.18 6.33 34.63
N TYR A 236 32.87 5.95 33.38
CA TYR A 236 31.92 4.88 33.09
C TYR A 236 32.61 3.50 33.01
N GLU A 237 32.17 2.54 33.81
CA GLU A 237 32.74 1.20 33.87
C GLU A 237 32.17 0.26 32.78
N HIS A 238 30.88 0.42 32.47
CA HIS A 238 30.17 -0.40 31.50
C HIS A 238 29.78 0.45 30.29
N VAL A 239 30.48 0.24 29.17
CA VAL A 239 30.29 1.00 27.93
C VAL A 239 30.08 0.05 26.76
N GLN A 240 29.01 0.27 26.01
CA GLN A 240 28.74 -0.36 24.72
C GLN A 240 28.64 0.72 23.64
N VAL A 241 29.31 0.50 22.51
CA VAL A 241 29.26 1.37 21.34
C VAL A 241 28.88 0.53 20.13
N HIS A 242 27.90 0.99 19.37
CA HIS A 242 27.50 0.43 18.09
C HIS A 242 27.79 1.44 16.98
N ASP A 243 28.26 0.96 15.84
CA ASP A 243 28.67 1.78 14.69
C ASP A 243 28.01 1.21 13.43
N ASP A 244 27.06 1.94 12.87
CA ASP A 244 26.35 1.56 11.65
C ASP A 244 27.09 1.98 10.36
N GLY A 245 28.24 2.66 10.51
CA GLY A 245 29.07 3.20 9.43
C GLY A 245 28.89 4.70 9.22
N ILE A 246 27.73 5.27 9.56
CA ILE A 246 27.44 6.71 9.41
C ILE A 246 27.26 7.37 10.78
N ARG A 247 26.70 6.65 11.76
CA ARG A 247 26.45 7.11 13.12
C ARG A 247 26.97 6.11 14.15
N LEU A 248 27.31 6.65 15.30
CA LEU A 248 27.62 5.91 16.51
C LEU A 248 26.45 6.02 17.49
N PHE A 249 26.16 4.92 18.15
CA PHE A 249 25.28 4.86 19.31
C PHE A 249 26.11 4.38 20.50
N ALA A 250 26.04 5.07 21.63
CA ALA A 250 26.75 4.68 22.84
C ALA A 250 25.82 4.64 24.04
N TRP A 251 25.96 3.58 24.83
CA TRP A 251 25.33 3.41 26.13
C TRP A 251 26.42 3.26 27.18
N ALA A 252 26.35 4.06 28.24
CA ALA A 252 27.36 4.07 29.29
C ALA A 252 26.71 4.14 30.68
N SER A 253 27.19 3.32 31.62
CA SER A 253 26.74 3.34 33.01
C SER A 253 27.87 2.96 33.96
N LYS A 254 27.76 3.39 35.21
CA LYS A 254 28.61 2.92 36.32
C LYS A 254 28.20 1.52 36.79
N LYS A 255 27.02 1.05 36.42
CA LYS A 255 26.52 -0.30 36.71
C LYS A 255 26.39 -1.11 35.41
N PRO A 256 26.30 -2.46 35.50
CA PRO A 256 26.10 -3.29 34.32
C PRO A 256 24.90 -2.81 33.48
N LEU A 257 25.13 -2.60 32.19
CA LEU A 257 24.08 -2.18 31.25
C LEU A 257 23.03 -3.29 31.08
N PRO A 258 21.76 -2.93 30.78
CA PRO A 258 20.80 -3.90 30.29
C PRO A 258 21.27 -4.51 28.97
N ARG A 259 20.59 -5.58 28.54
CA ARG A 259 20.86 -6.18 27.22
C ARG A 259 20.48 -5.17 26.14
N ILE A 260 21.47 -4.68 25.40
CA ILE A 260 21.26 -3.75 24.28
C ILE A 260 20.91 -4.54 23.02
N SER A 261 19.87 -4.10 22.30
CA SER A 261 19.40 -4.71 21.05
C SER A 261 19.20 -3.65 19.97
N VAL A 262 20.22 -3.46 19.12
CA VAL A 262 20.18 -2.49 18.01
C VAL A 262 19.40 -3.00 16.80
N GLY A 263 18.93 -2.07 15.95
CA GLY A 263 18.20 -2.39 14.72
C GLY A 263 16.75 -2.85 14.95
N PHE A 264 16.15 -2.47 16.08
CA PHE A 264 14.80 -2.85 16.45
C PHE A 264 13.95 -1.60 16.75
N VAL A 265 12.94 -1.37 15.92
CA VAL A 265 11.97 -0.30 16.11
C VAL A 265 10.67 -0.87 16.69
N LYS A 266 10.17 -0.27 17.78
CA LYS A 266 8.85 -0.56 18.36
C LYS A 266 7.73 0.05 17.49
N TRP A 267 7.51 -0.48 16.28
CA TRP A 267 6.61 0.11 15.27
C TRP A 267 5.22 0.45 15.79
N THR A 268 4.57 -0.42 16.57
CA THR A 268 3.24 -0.15 17.11
C THR A 268 3.21 1.02 18.09
N GLU A 269 4.23 1.17 18.93
CA GLU A 269 4.35 2.30 19.85
C GLU A 269 4.68 3.58 19.09
N TYR A 270 5.60 3.49 18.11
CA TYR A 270 5.96 4.62 17.26
C TYR A 270 4.76 5.15 16.46
N PHE A 271 3.96 4.27 15.85
CA PHE A 271 2.76 4.67 15.12
C PHE A 271 1.67 5.22 16.03
N SER A 272 1.51 4.66 17.23
CA SER A 272 0.62 5.24 18.25
C SER A 272 1.02 6.67 18.58
N TYR A 273 2.32 6.92 18.78
CA TYR A 273 2.84 8.26 19.05
C TYR A 273 2.61 9.23 17.89
N LEU A 274 2.94 8.84 16.65
CA LEU A 274 2.70 9.68 15.48
C LEU A 274 1.20 9.96 15.28
N ALA A 275 0.32 9.01 15.60
CA ALA A 275 -1.12 9.25 15.55
C ALA A 275 -1.56 10.27 16.62
N THR A 276 -1.01 10.21 17.84
CA THR A 276 -1.23 11.24 18.86
C THR A 276 -0.76 12.61 18.40
N LEU A 277 0.43 12.73 17.81
CA LEU A 277 0.88 13.97 17.20
C LEU A 277 0.01 14.39 15.99
N GLY A 278 -0.55 13.45 15.25
CA GLY A 278 -1.47 13.72 14.15
C GLY A 278 -2.77 14.40 14.58
N ASP A 279 -3.19 14.18 15.83
CA ASP A 279 -4.35 14.82 16.47
C ASP A 279 -4.04 16.23 17.03
N HIS A 280 -2.79 16.69 16.90
CA HIS A 280 -2.34 17.98 17.43
C HIS A 280 -3.01 19.18 16.73
N GLU A 281 -3.29 20.26 17.47
CA GLU A 281 -3.98 21.44 16.94
C GLU A 281 -3.15 22.26 15.94
N ASP A 282 -1.83 22.30 16.14
CA ASP A 282 -0.90 22.94 15.22
C ASP A 282 -0.81 22.15 13.90
N PRO A 283 -1.11 22.77 12.74
CA PRO A 283 -1.17 22.07 11.47
C PRO A 283 0.18 21.59 10.96
N HIS A 284 1.30 22.19 11.40
CA HIS A 284 2.63 21.77 10.98
C HIS A 284 3.08 20.53 11.74
N VAL A 285 2.79 20.47 13.05
CA VAL A 285 3.04 19.28 13.89
C VAL A 285 2.18 18.12 13.41
N SER A 286 0.87 18.32 13.28
CA SER A 286 -0.06 17.26 12.87
C SER A 286 0.23 16.74 11.46
N SER A 287 0.39 17.62 10.47
CA SER A 287 0.68 17.17 9.10
C SER A 287 2.04 16.48 8.98
N GLY A 288 3.07 16.96 9.67
CA GLY A 288 4.38 16.30 9.70
C GLY A 288 4.33 14.91 10.32
N ALA A 289 3.54 14.72 11.38
CA ALA A 289 3.36 13.42 12.01
C ALA A 289 2.56 12.45 11.14
N LEU A 290 1.45 12.93 10.55
CA LEU A 290 0.59 12.14 9.66
C LEU A 290 1.31 11.74 8.37
N TYR A 291 2.15 12.63 7.82
CA TYR A 291 3.02 12.32 6.71
C TYR A 291 3.95 11.13 7.03
N ARG A 292 4.70 11.22 8.14
CA ARG A 292 5.60 10.14 8.59
C ARG A 292 4.84 8.85 8.86
N LEU A 293 3.66 8.95 9.48
CA LEU A 293 2.82 7.78 9.77
C LEU A 293 2.38 7.08 8.49
N LEU A 294 1.91 7.84 7.49
CA LEU A 294 1.51 7.28 6.20
C LEU A 294 2.71 6.63 5.48
N LYS A 295 3.84 7.35 5.40
CA LYS A 295 5.08 6.88 4.79
C LYS A 295 5.54 5.56 5.41
N ASP A 296 5.72 5.56 6.72
CA ASP A 296 6.33 4.44 7.42
C ASP A 296 5.36 3.25 7.52
N ALA A 297 4.05 3.50 7.65
CA ALA A 297 3.06 2.43 7.59
C ALA A 297 3.03 1.73 6.22
N ILE A 298 3.11 2.47 5.11
CA ILE A 298 3.19 1.88 3.77
C ILE A 298 4.50 1.09 3.61
N ASN A 299 5.64 1.68 3.98
CA ASN A 299 6.95 1.05 3.82
C ASN A 299 7.11 -0.22 4.67
N THR A 300 6.38 -0.32 5.78
CA THR A 300 6.41 -1.50 6.68
C THR A 300 5.23 -2.46 6.46
N GLY A 301 4.33 -2.19 5.50
CA GLY A 301 3.18 -3.04 5.18
C GLY A 301 2.04 -3.01 6.22
N GLN A 302 1.97 -1.95 7.03
CA GLN A 302 1.01 -1.80 8.13
C GLN A 302 -0.22 -1.00 7.70
N PHE A 303 -1.00 -1.55 6.76
CA PHE A 303 -2.05 -0.82 6.03
C PHE A 303 -3.20 -0.27 6.88
N ALA A 304 -3.49 -0.85 8.04
CA ALA A 304 -4.50 -0.31 8.96
C ALA A 304 -4.09 1.08 9.51
N TRP A 305 -2.79 1.28 9.75
CA TRP A 305 -2.26 2.60 10.12
C TRP A 305 -2.24 3.55 8.94
N ALA A 306 -1.94 3.04 7.73
CA ALA A 306 -1.93 3.85 6.51
C ALA A 306 -3.32 4.42 6.18
N ASP A 307 -4.40 3.62 6.29
CA ASP A 307 -5.78 4.08 6.06
C ASP A 307 -6.18 5.21 7.02
N ARG A 308 -5.92 5.01 8.33
CA ARG A 308 -6.17 6.04 9.35
C ARG A 308 -5.37 7.32 9.06
N ALA A 309 -4.08 7.19 8.76
CA ALA A 309 -3.21 8.31 8.47
C ALA A 309 -3.65 9.06 7.21
N TYR A 310 -3.97 8.36 6.13
CA TYR A 310 -4.35 8.97 4.85
C TYR A 310 -5.56 9.89 4.98
N LEU A 311 -6.64 9.41 5.62
CA LEU A 311 -7.88 10.19 5.75
C LEU A 311 -7.67 11.48 6.55
N GLN A 312 -6.95 11.38 7.66
CA GLN A 312 -6.66 12.53 8.51
C GLN A 312 -5.65 13.47 7.85
N PHE A 313 -4.62 12.93 7.21
CA PHE A 313 -3.61 13.70 6.51
C PHE A 313 -4.23 14.52 5.37
N HIS A 314 -5.07 13.89 4.55
CA HIS A 314 -5.78 14.56 3.47
C HIS A 314 -6.65 15.72 3.99
N LYS A 315 -7.35 15.53 5.11
CA LYS A 315 -8.14 16.58 5.76
C LYS A 315 -7.28 17.78 6.19
N VAL A 316 -6.13 17.53 6.83
CA VAL A 316 -5.21 18.60 7.26
C VAL A 316 -4.55 19.28 6.05
N ALA A 317 -4.05 18.49 5.10
CA ALA A 317 -3.46 18.96 3.85
C ALA A 317 -4.40 19.92 3.10
N LYS A 318 -5.65 19.50 2.89
CA LYS A 318 -6.65 20.29 2.19
C LYS A 318 -7.09 21.52 2.98
N GLY A 319 -7.40 21.34 4.27
CA GLY A 319 -7.96 22.40 5.10
C GLY A 319 -6.98 23.49 5.51
N LYS A 320 -5.68 23.20 5.57
CA LYS A 320 -4.66 24.12 6.08
C LYS A 320 -3.66 24.59 5.04
N PHE A 321 -3.37 23.75 4.04
CA PHE A 321 -2.35 24.03 3.03
C PHE A 321 -2.92 24.12 1.61
N ASP A 322 -4.24 23.94 1.43
CA ASP A 322 -4.91 23.90 0.11
C ASP A 322 -4.30 22.81 -0.81
N ILE A 323 -3.84 21.70 -0.22
CA ILE A 323 -3.29 20.55 -0.93
C ILE A 323 -4.34 19.44 -0.94
N ASP A 324 -4.88 19.12 -2.11
CA ASP A 324 -5.92 18.10 -2.28
C ASP A 324 -5.35 16.85 -2.97
N PHE A 325 -5.46 15.68 -2.33
CA PHE A 325 -5.01 14.41 -2.92
C PHE A 325 -5.96 13.87 -4.01
N ASP A 326 -7.15 14.48 -4.16
CA ASP A 326 -8.08 14.20 -5.26
C ASP A 326 -7.96 15.19 -6.42
N ASP A 327 -7.19 16.28 -6.26
CA ASP A 327 -6.84 17.27 -7.28
C ASP A 327 -5.36 17.70 -7.14
N PRO A 328 -4.41 16.75 -7.31
CA PRO A 328 -3.01 17.02 -7.03
C PRO A 328 -2.34 17.89 -8.11
N GLU A 329 -2.88 17.98 -9.33
CA GLU A 329 -2.39 18.88 -10.39
C GLU A 329 -2.43 20.34 -9.94
N ARG A 330 -3.49 20.77 -9.25
CA ARG A 330 -3.58 22.10 -8.68
C ARG A 330 -2.44 22.38 -7.68
N THR A 331 -2.00 21.37 -6.93
CA THR A 331 -0.85 21.49 -6.04
C THR A 331 0.45 21.67 -6.82
N ALA A 332 0.62 20.93 -7.92
CA ALA A 332 1.78 21.05 -8.80
C ALA A 332 1.86 22.43 -9.48
N GLU A 333 0.72 22.98 -9.93
CA GLU A 333 0.66 24.33 -10.52
C GLU A 333 1.12 25.42 -9.54
N ARG A 334 0.74 25.27 -8.26
CA ARG A 334 1.14 26.19 -7.18
C ARG A 334 2.66 26.19 -6.92
N CYS A 335 3.41 25.16 -7.32
CA CYS A 335 4.87 25.12 -7.14
C CYS A 335 5.64 26.23 -7.89
N SER A 336 4.99 26.92 -8.83
CA SER A 336 5.58 28.06 -9.53
C SER A 336 5.25 29.41 -8.89
N SER A 337 4.41 29.43 -7.85
CA SER A 337 3.95 30.67 -7.21
C SER A 337 4.95 31.15 -6.14
N PRO A 338 5.00 32.47 -5.84
CA PRO A 338 5.85 33.00 -4.78
C PRO A 338 5.56 32.39 -3.41
N GLU A 339 4.30 32.03 -3.14
CA GLU A 339 3.87 31.42 -1.88
C GLU A 339 4.52 30.05 -1.66
N ALA A 340 4.91 29.34 -2.72
CA ALA A 340 5.57 28.04 -2.59
C ALA A 340 6.97 28.12 -1.95
N LEU A 341 7.55 29.32 -1.82
CA LEU A 341 8.81 29.54 -1.10
C LEU A 341 8.65 29.50 0.42
N ASP A 342 7.44 29.72 0.94
CA ASP A 342 7.16 29.76 2.39
C ASP A 342 6.59 28.42 2.88
N CYS A 343 7.33 27.76 3.78
CA CYS A 343 6.89 26.49 4.37
C CYS A 343 5.66 26.59 5.27
N LYS A 344 5.22 27.81 5.62
CA LYS A 344 3.96 28.02 6.33
C LYS A 344 2.75 27.75 5.45
N THR A 345 2.85 28.03 4.15
CA THR A 345 1.75 27.92 3.19
C THR A 345 1.94 26.74 2.25
N PHE A 346 3.18 26.36 1.95
CA PHE A 346 3.54 25.23 1.11
C PHE A 346 4.52 24.29 1.86
N PRO A 347 4.00 23.24 2.53
CA PRO A 347 4.78 22.46 3.46
C PRO A 347 5.88 21.65 2.77
N ALA A 348 6.99 21.44 3.47
CA ALA A 348 8.14 20.68 2.97
C ALA A 348 7.79 19.23 2.60
N TRP A 349 6.81 18.62 3.26
CA TRP A 349 6.38 17.27 2.91
C TRP A 349 5.58 17.19 1.60
N ALA A 350 5.17 18.30 0.96
CA ALA A 350 4.17 18.29 -0.13
C ALA A 350 4.47 17.26 -1.24
N GLY A 351 5.70 17.24 -1.76
CA GLY A 351 6.07 16.29 -2.82
C GLY A 351 6.05 14.84 -2.35
N CYS A 352 6.68 14.55 -1.21
CA CYS A 352 6.69 13.19 -0.67
C CYS A 352 5.31 12.73 -0.17
N GLY A 353 4.50 13.64 0.37
CA GLY A 353 3.12 13.40 0.79
C GLY A 353 2.24 13.00 -0.39
N LEU A 354 2.34 13.68 -1.53
CA LEU A 354 1.64 13.29 -2.76
C LEU A 354 2.09 11.92 -3.27
N LEU A 355 3.39 11.61 -3.19
CA LEU A 355 3.89 10.28 -3.55
C LEU A 355 3.27 9.19 -2.67
N PHE A 356 3.30 9.36 -1.34
CA PHE A 356 2.76 8.35 -0.43
C PHE A 356 1.22 8.29 -0.45
N ALA A 357 0.53 9.38 -0.79
CA ALA A 357 -0.88 9.35 -1.15
C ALA A 357 -1.12 8.52 -2.44
N GLY A 358 -0.26 8.65 -3.46
CA GLY A 358 -0.30 7.84 -4.68
C GLY A 358 -0.06 6.35 -4.40
N ARG A 359 0.94 6.04 -3.56
CA ARG A 359 1.22 4.68 -3.08
C ARG A 359 0.05 4.10 -2.28
N TYR A 360 -0.58 4.89 -1.43
CA TYR A 360 -1.79 4.49 -0.74
C TYR A 360 -2.92 4.14 -1.72
N LYS A 361 -3.18 5.02 -2.71
CA LYS A 361 -4.20 4.77 -3.74
C LYS A 361 -3.88 3.55 -4.61
N GLU A 362 -2.61 3.27 -4.88
CA GLU A 362 -2.16 2.02 -5.52
C GLU A 362 -2.59 0.79 -4.70
N GLU A 363 -2.30 0.78 -3.40
CA GLU A 363 -2.65 -0.33 -2.49
C GLU A 363 -4.17 -0.52 -2.38
N CYS A 364 -4.93 0.58 -2.38
CA CYS A 364 -6.39 0.56 -2.46
C CYS A 364 -6.95 0.19 -3.84
N ARG A 365 -6.09 -0.10 -4.84
CA ARG A 365 -6.46 -0.40 -6.22
C ARG A 365 -7.34 0.67 -6.86
N ALA A 366 -7.06 1.94 -6.57
CA ALA A 366 -7.73 3.09 -7.16
C ALA A 366 -7.53 3.15 -8.69
N PRO A 367 -8.33 3.95 -9.42
CA PRO A 367 -8.14 4.16 -10.85
C PRO A 367 -6.72 4.63 -11.18
N SER A 368 -6.20 4.12 -12.29
CA SER A 368 -4.82 4.34 -12.73
C SER A 368 -4.53 5.82 -12.99
N GLU A 369 -5.53 6.56 -13.49
CA GLU A 369 -5.50 8.01 -13.68
C GLU A 369 -5.21 8.73 -12.37
N SER A 370 -5.84 8.31 -11.27
CA SER A 370 -5.67 8.94 -9.96
C SER A 370 -4.29 8.68 -9.37
N VAL A 371 -3.76 7.46 -9.50
CA VAL A 371 -2.41 7.13 -9.03
C VAL A 371 -1.35 7.86 -9.87
N LEU A 372 -1.54 7.89 -11.19
CA LEU A 372 -0.63 8.59 -12.11
C LEU A 372 -0.59 10.09 -11.85
N SER A 373 -1.75 10.71 -11.68
CA SER A 373 -1.91 12.13 -11.37
C SER A 373 -1.13 12.51 -10.11
N LEU A 374 -1.30 11.76 -9.01
CA LEU A 374 -0.53 11.94 -7.78
C LEU A 374 0.97 11.79 -7.98
N ALA A 375 1.41 10.75 -8.70
CA ALA A 375 2.83 10.48 -8.95
C ALA A 375 3.50 11.59 -9.78
N LYS A 376 2.81 12.10 -10.82
CA LYS A 376 3.30 13.23 -11.64
C LYS A 376 3.39 14.52 -10.84
N SER A 377 2.35 14.85 -10.07
CA SER A 377 2.35 16.04 -9.23
C SER A 377 3.39 15.98 -8.11
N ALA A 378 3.63 14.78 -7.55
CA ALA A 378 4.71 14.54 -6.60
C ALA A 378 6.08 14.87 -7.21
N LEU A 379 6.38 14.46 -8.44
CA LEU A 379 7.63 14.78 -9.12
C LEU A 379 7.85 16.29 -9.27
N VAL A 380 6.80 17.03 -9.65
CA VAL A 380 6.87 18.50 -9.77
C VAL A 380 7.18 19.14 -8.42
N CYS A 381 6.46 18.72 -7.38
CA CYS A 381 6.63 19.25 -6.03
C CYS A 381 8.00 18.89 -5.42
N MET A 382 8.50 17.67 -5.64
CA MET A 382 9.84 17.25 -5.21
C MET A 382 10.93 18.04 -5.94
N ALA A 383 10.80 18.25 -7.26
CA ALA A 383 11.74 19.07 -8.01
C ALA A 383 11.75 20.53 -7.52
N HIS A 384 10.58 21.07 -7.16
CA HIS A 384 10.48 22.36 -6.50
C HIS A 384 11.23 22.35 -5.15
N GLU A 385 10.99 21.34 -4.29
CA GLU A 385 11.64 21.21 -2.99
C GLU A 385 13.17 21.13 -3.11
N VAL A 386 13.69 20.38 -4.09
CA VAL A 386 15.14 20.32 -4.36
C VAL A 386 15.70 21.66 -4.83
N ARG A 387 14.93 22.43 -5.59
CA ARG A 387 15.35 23.76 -6.08
C ARG A 387 15.35 24.82 -4.99
N VAL A 388 14.35 24.82 -4.11
CA VAL A 388 14.19 25.86 -3.06
C VAL A 388 14.80 25.46 -1.73
N GLY A 389 14.94 24.16 -1.48
CA GLY A 389 15.39 23.58 -0.23
C GLY A 389 16.89 23.34 -0.22
N ALA A 390 17.62 24.18 0.51
CA ALA A 390 18.88 23.79 1.12
C ALA A 390 18.63 22.85 2.33
N ALA A 391 19.62 22.03 2.70
CA ALA A 391 19.73 21.15 3.88
C ALA A 391 18.58 20.16 4.25
N PHE A 392 17.36 20.28 3.70
CA PHE A 392 16.20 19.43 4.05
C PHE A 392 15.56 18.70 2.86
N ALA A 393 16.13 18.82 1.65
CA ALA A 393 15.58 18.21 0.44
C ALA A 393 16.03 16.75 0.22
N GLN A 394 16.76 16.14 1.15
CA GLN A 394 17.34 14.79 1.00
C GLN A 394 16.26 13.75 0.74
N GLU A 395 15.12 13.86 1.43
CA GLU A 395 14.03 12.90 1.30
C GLU A 395 13.36 12.99 -0.08
N ALA A 396 13.17 14.21 -0.60
CA ALA A 396 12.70 14.42 -1.98
C ALA A 396 13.67 13.85 -3.02
N ILE A 397 14.97 14.06 -2.84
CA ILE A 397 16.01 13.46 -3.72
C ILE A 397 15.93 11.93 -3.68
N TYR A 398 15.84 11.36 -2.47
CA TYR A 398 15.78 9.91 -2.27
C TYR A 398 14.55 9.27 -2.92
N PHE A 399 13.38 9.90 -2.80
CA PHE A 399 12.12 9.35 -3.31
C PHE A 399 11.76 9.74 -4.75
N THR A 400 12.46 10.68 -5.37
CA THR A 400 12.23 11.07 -6.77
C THR A 400 12.27 9.87 -7.73
N PRO A 401 13.27 8.95 -7.68
CA PRO A 401 13.28 7.76 -8.53
C PRO A 401 12.07 6.83 -8.29
N MET A 402 11.55 6.79 -7.06
CA MET A 402 10.36 5.99 -6.72
C MET A 402 9.10 6.60 -7.36
N ALA A 403 8.94 7.92 -7.27
CA ALA A 403 7.83 8.63 -7.91
C ALA A 403 7.85 8.48 -9.44
N ALA A 404 9.02 8.57 -10.07
CA ALA A 404 9.20 8.38 -11.51
C ALA A 404 8.76 6.97 -11.94
N LYS A 405 9.25 5.92 -11.27
CA LYS A 405 8.84 4.54 -11.54
C LYS A 405 7.35 4.30 -11.36
N LEU A 406 6.73 4.93 -10.36
CA LEU A 406 5.30 4.85 -10.13
C LEU A 406 4.53 5.49 -11.29
N ALA A 407 4.92 6.70 -11.70
CA ALA A 407 4.30 7.40 -12.82
C ALA A 407 4.45 6.62 -14.13
N ASP A 408 5.65 6.16 -14.48
CA ASP A 408 5.90 5.41 -15.71
C ASP A 408 5.05 4.15 -15.81
N ARG A 409 4.94 3.39 -14.71
CA ARG A 409 4.13 2.16 -14.67
C ARG A 409 2.64 2.42 -14.91
N PHE A 410 2.08 3.45 -14.27
CA PHE A 410 0.66 3.77 -14.43
C PHE A 410 0.36 4.50 -15.73
N GLN A 411 1.32 5.26 -16.28
CA GLN A 411 1.25 5.80 -17.64
C GLN A 411 1.18 4.67 -18.67
N ALA A 412 2.07 3.68 -18.57
CA ALA A 412 2.07 2.51 -19.45
C ALA A 412 0.78 1.69 -19.33
N ASP A 413 0.24 1.52 -18.11
CA ASP A 413 -1.07 0.88 -17.92
C ASP A 413 -2.20 1.66 -18.62
N LEU A 414 -2.25 2.99 -18.51
CA LEU A 414 -3.24 3.80 -19.23
C LEU A 414 -3.09 3.74 -20.74
N GLU A 415 -1.86 3.85 -21.25
CA GLU A 415 -1.58 3.74 -22.69
C GLU A 415 -1.98 2.37 -23.23
N SER A 416 -1.68 1.31 -22.47
CA SER A 416 -2.11 -0.05 -22.81
C SER A 416 -3.63 -0.17 -22.85
N ARG A 417 -4.36 0.51 -21.95
CA ARG A 417 -5.84 0.55 -21.95
C ARG A 417 -6.42 1.39 -23.07
N GLN A 418 -5.78 2.48 -23.46
CA GLN A 418 -6.21 3.36 -24.56
C GLN A 418 -6.00 2.70 -25.93
N ALA A 419 -5.01 1.82 -26.08
CA ALA A 419 -4.79 1.03 -27.29
C ALA A 419 -5.88 -0.04 -27.52
N ILE A 420 -6.74 -0.30 -26.53
CA ILE A 420 -7.79 -1.32 -26.59
C ILE A 420 -9.08 -0.70 -27.12
N LYS A 421 -9.55 -1.23 -28.26
CA LYS A 421 -10.79 -0.79 -28.91
C LYS A 421 -11.97 -0.79 -27.94
N THR A 422 -12.85 0.20 -28.03
CA THR A 422 -14.14 0.15 -27.32
C THR A 422 -14.97 -1.02 -27.83
N ALA A 423 -15.84 -1.58 -26.98
CA ALA A 423 -16.69 -2.70 -27.35
C ALA A 423 -17.49 -2.46 -28.65
N ALA A 424 -17.86 -1.20 -28.87
CA ALA A 424 -18.60 -0.65 -30.02
C ALA A 424 -17.84 -0.62 -31.34
N GLN A 425 -16.51 -0.54 -31.28
CA GLN A 425 -15.64 -0.39 -32.45
C GLN A 425 -15.41 -1.72 -33.18
N LEU A 426 -15.82 -2.85 -32.60
CA LEU A 426 -15.80 -4.12 -33.32
C LEU A 426 -16.99 -4.22 -34.29
N PRO A 427 -16.79 -4.77 -35.51
CA PRO A 427 -17.87 -4.98 -36.46
C PRO A 427 -19.04 -5.75 -35.85
N LEU A 428 -20.25 -5.21 -36.02
CA LEU A 428 -21.50 -5.77 -35.53
C LEU A 428 -22.63 -5.47 -36.50
N LYS A 429 -23.46 -6.49 -36.79
CA LYS A 429 -24.69 -6.36 -37.59
C LYS A 429 -25.89 -6.89 -36.81
N VAL A 430 -27.04 -6.23 -36.98
CA VAL A 430 -28.33 -6.71 -36.45
C VAL A 430 -29.04 -7.45 -37.58
N VAL A 431 -29.24 -8.75 -37.40
CA VAL A 431 -29.84 -9.64 -38.41
C VAL A 431 -31.36 -9.72 -38.22
N ARG A 432 -31.84 -9.63 -36.98
CA ARG A 432 -33.26 -9.52 -36.64
C ARG A 432 -33.42 -8.37 -35.64
N GLN A 433 -34.10 -7.31 -36.05
CA GLN A 433 -34.43 -6.19 -35.17
C GLN A 433 -35.52 -6.62 -34.18
N PRO A 434 -35.35 -6.43 -32.87
CA PRO A 434 -36.43 -6.66 -31.92
C PRO A 434 -37.56 -5.65 -32.14
N VAL A 435 -38.80 -6.09 -32.00
CA VAL A 435 -39.98 -5.27 -32.36
C VAL A 435 -40.17 -4.10 -31.39
N SER A 436 -40.58 -4.39 -30.14
CA SER A 436 -40.68 -3.42 -29.05
C SER A 436 -40.30 -4.13 -27.76
N LEU A 437 -39.38 -3.53 -27.01
CA LEU A 437 -38.92 -4.04 -25.72
C LEU A 437 -39.42 -3.20 -24.55
N VAL A 438 -40.26 -2.19 -24.80
CA VAL A 438 -40.76 -1.25 -23.79
C VAL A 438 -41.57 -2.01 -22.74
N ASP A 439 -41.19 -1.86 -21.47
CA ASP A 439 -41.84 -2.52 -20.33
C ASP A 439 -41.92 -4.06 -20.42
N ARG A 440 -41.02 -4.68 -21.22
CA ARG A 440 -40.90 -6.14 -21.34
C ARG A 440 -39.80 -6.70 -20.44
N ASP A 441 -39.93 -7.96 -20.09
CA ASP A 441 -38.84 -8.75 -19.51
C ASP A 441 -37.94 -9.25 -20.64
N VAL A 442 -36.68 -8.83 -20.65
CA VAL A 442 -35.75 -9.13 -21.74
C VAL A 442 -34.62 -10.03 -21.25
N CYS A 443 -34.24 -11.03 -22.06
CA CYS A 443 -33.05 -11.83 -21.84
C CYS A 443 -32.03 -11.53 -22.94
N LEU A 444 -30.88 -10.94 -22.56
CA LEU A 444 -29.76 -10.67 -23.45
C LEU A 444 -28.74 -11.79 -23.33
N ILE A 445 -28.72 -12.66 -24.34
CA ILE A 445 -27.92 -13.89 -24.36
C ILE A 445 -26.72 -13.67 -25.26
N VAL A 446 -25.50 -13.92 -24.74
CA VAL A 446 -24.27 -13.94 -25.52
C VAL A 446 -23.79 -15.37 -25.67
N GLY A 447 -23.47 -15.79 -26.89
CA GLY A 447 -22.92 -17.11 -27.16
C GLY A 447 -21.86 -17.10 -28.24
N TYR A 448 -20.80 -17.87 -28.02
CA TYR A 448 -19.73 -18.05 -28.99
C TYR A 448 -20.15 -19.09 -30.04
N ALA A 449 -20.19 -18.68 -31.31
CA ALA A 449 -20.68 -19.47 -32.43
C ALA A 449 -19.65 -19.51 -33.57
N PRO A 450 -18.53 -20.25 -33.41
CA PRO A 450 -17.42 -20.22 -34.35
C PRO A 450 -17.79 -20.68 -35.78
N ASP A 451 -18.80 -21.54 -35.89
CA ASP A 451 -19.32 -22.08 -37.15
C ASP A 451 -20.72 -21.55 -37.49
N GLY A 452 -21.15 -20.45 -36.85
CA GLY A 452 -22.46 -19.86 -37.03
C GLY A 452 -23.58 -20.56 -36.26
N LYS A 453 -23.28 -21.56 -35.43
CA LYS A 453 -24.27 -22.29 -34.62
C LYS A 453 -24.02 -22.05 -33.13
N LEU A 454 -25.10 -21.78 -32.38
CA LEU A 454 -25.05 -21.75 -30.93
C LEU A 454 -25.02 -23.16 -30.35
N THR A 455 -24.39 -23.29 -29.18
CA THR A 455 -24.31 -24.57 -28.48
C THR A 455 -25.70 -25.07 -28.02
N PRO A 456 -25.87 -26.39 -27.82
CA PRO A 456 -27.15 -26.94 -27.32
C PRO A 456 -27.63 -26.33 -25.99
N ALA A 457 -26.71 -26.00 -25.09
CA ALA A 457 -27.04 -25.33 -23.83
C ALA A 457 -27.58 -23.91 -24.06
N ALA A 458 -26.94 -23.12 -24.93
CA ALA A 458 -27.40 -21.76 -25.25
C ALA A 458 -28.80 -21.76 -25.90
N LYS A 459 -29.06 -22.70 -26.83
CA LYS A 459 -30.41 -22.89 -27.41
C LYS A 459 -31.43 -23.25 -26.32
N GLY A 460 -31.04 -24.12 -25.39
CA GLY A 460 -31.88 -24.50 -24.27
C GLY A 460 -32.22 -23.36 -23.32
N LEU A 461 -31.31 -22.42 -23.12
CA LEU A 461 -31.57 -21.20 -22.35
C LEU A 461 -32.60 -20.30 -23.06
N ILE A 462 -32.46 -20.09 -24.38
CA ILE A 462 -33.43 -19.33 -25.18
C ILE A 462 -34.83 -19.92 -25.02
N GLU A 463 -34.98 -21.23 -25.25
CA GLU A 463 -36.27 -21.93 -25.09
C GLU A 463 -36.87 -21.79 -23.69
N ALA A 464 -36.03 -21.81 -22.65
CA ALA A 464 -36.48 -21.72 -21.27
C ALA A 464 -36.94 -20.31 -20.91
N PHE A 465 -36.19 -19.28 -21.32
CA PHE A 465 -36.58 -17.88 -21.12
C PHE A 465 -37.82 -17.52 -21.91
N SER A 466 -37.94 -17.96 -23.17
CA SER A 466 -39.16 -17.75 -23.96
C SER A 466 -40.39 -18.41 -23.33
N ARG A 467 -40.25 -19.59 -22.70
CA ARG A 467 -41.34 -20.24 -21.94
C ARG A 467 -41.77 -19.45 -20.70
N GLU A 468 -40.86 -18.65 -20.14
CA GLU A 468 -41.13 -17.76 -19.02
C GLU A 468 -41.54 -16.35 -19.47
N ASP A 469 -41.99 -16.15 -20.73
CA ASP A 469 -42.40 -14.85 -21.29
C ASP A 469 -41.29 -13.77 -21.28
N PHE A 470 -40.04 -14.18 -21.51
CA PHE A 470 -38.95 -13.24 -21.81
C PHE A 470 -38.77 -13.07 -23.32
N ASP A 471 -38.61 -11.81 -23.73
CA ASP A 471 -38.14 -11.46 -25.07
C ASP A 471 -36.63 -11.71 -25.15
N CYS A 472 -36.23 -12.76 -25.87
CA CYS A 472 -34.82 -13.11 -26.03
C CYS A 472 -34.16 -12.29 -27.13
N VAL A 473 -33.10 -11.57 -26.80
CA VAL A 473 -32.18 -10.91 -27.74
C VAL A 473 -30.86 -11.68 -27.71
N VAL A 474 -30.48 -12.25 -28.85
CA VAL A 474 -29.35 -13.18 -28.94
C VAL A 474 -28.20 -12.52 -29.69
N CYS A 475 -27.02 -12.52 -29.08
CA CYS A 475 -25.78 -11.99 -29.65
C CYS A 475 -24.83 -13.15 -29.98
N TYR A 476 -24.67 -13.42 -31.27
CA TYR A 476 -23.70 -14.36 -31.82
C TYR A 476 -22.32 -13.71 -31.83
N VAL A 477 -21.38 -14.29 -31.11
CA VAL A 477 -19.96 -13.91 -31.17
C VAL A 477 -19.25 -14.84 -32.15
N VAL A 478 -18.79 -14.30 -33.26
CA VAL A 478 -18.28 -15.06 -34.41
C VAL A 478 -16.86 -14.64 -34.80
N PRO A 479 -16.01 -15.56 -35.30
CA PRO A 479 -14.67 -15.21 -35.77
C PRO A 479 -14.68 -14.43 -37.09
N ASN A 480 -15.77 -14.50 -37.86
CA ASN A 480 -15.97 -13.77 -39.10
C ASN A 480 -17.39 -13.20 -39.15
N ILE A 481 -17.53 -11.89 -39.34
CA ILE A 481 -18.82 -11.18 -39.35
C ILE A 481 -19.75 -11.63 -40.48
N ASP A 482 -19.20 -12.17 -41.57
CA ASP A 482 -19.96 -12.60 -42.76
C ASP A 482 -20.35 -14.09 -42.72
N ILE A 483 -20.11 -14.78 -41.61
CA ILE A 483 -20.51 -16.18 -41.45
C ILE A 483 -22.04 -16.33 -41.56
N ASN A 484 -22.49 -17.41 -42.18
CA ASN A 484 -23.89 -17.80 -42.19
C ASN A 484 -24.28 -18.31 -40.80
N ILE A 485 -25.25 -17.66 -40.17
CA ILE A 485 -25.75 -18.04 -38.85
C ILE A 485 -26.98 -18.94 -38.96
N ASP A 486 -27.11 -19.89 -38.04
CA ASP A 486 -28.29 -20.75 -37.88
C ASP A 486 -29.43 -19.97 -37.22
N LEU A 487 -30.31 -19.39 -38.04
CA LEU A 487 -31.50 -18.66 -37.59
C LEU A 487 -32.64 -19.57 -37.16
N ASP A 488 -32.71 -20.79 -37.69
CA ASP A 488 -33.74 -21.77 -37.34
C ASP A 488 -33.57 -22.24 -35.89
N GLY A 489 -32.31 -22.37 -35.45
CA GLY A 489 -31.95 -22.68 -34.08
C GLY A 489 -32.24 -21.59 -33.04
N VAL A 490 -32.69 -20.41 -33.47
CA VAL A 490 -33.08 -19.26 -32.62
C VAL A 490 -34.36 -18.60 -33.11
N LYS A 491 -35.27 -19.39 -33.68
CA LYS A 491 -36.56 -18.89 -34.20
C LYS A 491 -37.41 -18.23 -33.10
N GLU A 492 -37.24 -18.64 -31.84
CA GLU A 492 -37.93 -18.08 -30.68
C GLU A 492 -37.38 -16.71 -30.23
N SER A 493 -36.24 -16.26 -30.75
CA SER A 493 -35.66 -14.97 -30.34
C SER A 493 -36.34 -13.78 -31.01
N ASN A 494 -36.61 -12.73 -30.23
CA ASN A 494 -37.16 -11.47 -30.73
C ASN A 494 -36.07 -10.63 -31.44
N GLY A 495 -34.83 -10.69 -30.96
CA GLY A 495 -33.67 -10.03 -31.57
C GLY A 495 -32.52 -10.98 -31.89
N VAL A 496 -31.78 -10.70 -32.98
CA VAL A 496 -30.55 -11.42 -33.35
C VAL A 496 -29.48 -10.42 -33.79
N ILE A 497 -28.36 -10.45 -33.09
CA ILE A 497 -27.17 -9.64 -33.30
C ILE A 497 -26.01 -10.59 -33.64
N VAL A 498 -25.14 -10.17 -34.57
CA VAL A 498 -23.88 -10.87 -34.88
C VAL A 498 -22.74 -9.88 -34.69
N ARG A 499 -21.73 -10.27 -33.93
CA ARG A 499 -20.57 -9.45 -33.57
C ARG A 499 -19.28 -10.23 -33.77
N LEU A 500 -18.24 -9.55 -34.24
CA LEU A 500 -16.91 -10.13 -34.32
C LEU A 500 -16.36 -10.47 -32.92
N ASN A 501 -15.64 -11.57 -32.81
CA ASN A 501 -15.02 -12.01 -31.56
C ASN A 501 -13.95 -11.02 -31.08
N GLY A 502 -14.00 -10.69 -29.79
CA GLY A 502 -13.07 -9.79 -29.10
C GLY A 502 -13.72 -9.15 -27.86
N GLY A 503 -13.00 -9.10 -26.74
CA GLY A 503 -13.51 -8.48 -25.52
C GLY A 503 -14.46 -9.34 -24.68
N TYR A 504 -14.63 -10.62 -25.03
CA TYR A 504 -15.50 -11.59 -24.34
C TYR A 504 -16.93 -11.06 -24.11
N ASP A 505 -17.63 -11.60 -23.11
CA ASP A 505 -19.07 -11.38 -22.91
C ASP A 505 -19.41 -9.94 -22.55
N PHE A 506 -18.59 -9.27 -21.73
CA PHE A 506 -18.78 -7.87 -21.36
C PHE A 506 -18.80 -6.95 -22.58
N ALA A 507 -17.85 -7.13 -23.52
CA ALA A 507 -17.83 -6.32 -24.73
C ALA A 507 -18.99 -6.68 -25.67
N ALA A 508 -19.44 -7.94 -25.69
CA ALA A 508 -20.61 -8.33 -26.47
C ALA A 508 -21.91 -7.71 -25.92
N TRP A 509 -22.11 -7.71 -24.60
CA TRP A 509 -23.24 -7.05 -23.95
C TRP A 509 -23.21 -5.54 -24.16
N ALA A 510 -22.06 -4.90 -23.96
CA ALA A 510 -21.90 -3.46 -24.17
C ALA A 510 -22.24 -3.06 -25.61
N ALA A 511 -21.72 -3.79 -26.60
CA ALA A 511 -22.01 -3.53 -28.01
C ALA A 511 -23.49 -3.75 -28.37
N ALA A 512 -24.15 -4.74 -27.75
CA ALA A 512 -25.58 -4.98 -27.93
C ALA A 512 -26.42 -3.83 -27.33
N LEU A 513 -26.11 -3.37 -26.11
CA LEU A 513 -26.78 -2.24 -25.46
C LEU A 513 -26.64 -0.94 -26.26
N GLU A 514 -25.52 -0.75 -26.94
CA GLU A 514 -25.28 0.41 -27.80
C GLU A 514 -26.03 0.29 -29.14
N ARG A 515 -25.97 -0.88 -29.80
CA ARG A 515 -26.59 -1.05 -31.12
C ARG A 515 -28.11 -1.18 -31.04
N VAL A 516 -28.65 -1.63 -29.92
CA VAL A 516 -30.09 -1.81 -29.70
C VAL A 516 -30.52 -0.96 -28.50
N PRO A 517 -30.67 0.37 -28.67
CA PRO A 517 -31.05 1.27 -27.57
C PRO A 517 -32.40 0.92 -26.92
N ALA A 518 -33.27 0.22 -27.65
CA ALA A 518 -34.54 -0.29 -27.14
C ALA A 518 -34.39 -1.19 -25.91
N LEU A 519 -33.22 -1.81 -25.70
CA LEU A 519 -32.91 -2.57 -24.49
C LEU A 519 -33.06 -1.71 -23.22
N TRP A 520 -32.67 -0.44 -23.26
CA TRP A 520 -32.78 0.48 -22.12
C TRP A 520 -34.23 0.87 -21.76
N ALA A 521 -35.20 0.55 -22.62
CA ALA A 521 -36.62 0.76 -22.35
C ALA A 521 -37.31 -0.47 -21.74
N ALA A 522 -36.59 -1.57 -21.55
CA ALA A 522 -37.11 -2.77 -20.91
C ALA A 522 -37.52 -2.53 -19.45
N ARG A 523 -38.45 -3.35 -18.94
CA ARG A 523 -38.76 -3.42 -17.52
C ARG A 523 -37.60 -4.03 -16.74
N ARG A 524 -36.96 -5.03 -17.36
CA ARG A 524 -35.86 -5.81 -16.82
C ARG A 524 -35.01 -6.36 -17.95
N ILE A 525 -33.70 -6.38 -17.75
CA ILE A 525 -32.76 -7.11 -18.61
C ILE A 525 -32.04 -8.17 -17.77
N VAL A 526 -32.14 -9.43 -18.18
CA VAL A 526 -31.30 -10.53 -17.71
C VAL A 526 -30.12 -10.65 -18.66
N PHE A 527 -28.90 -10.53 -18.15
CA PHE A 527 -27.67 -10.76 -18.88
C PHE A 527 -27.20 -12.18 -18.61
N ILE A 528 -26.93 -12.94 -19.66
CA ILE A 528 -26.49 -14.33 -19.54
C ILE A 528 -25.52 -14.69 -20.67
N ASN A 529 -24.51 -15.49 -20.34
CA ASN A 529 -23.57 -16.06 -21.31
C ASN A 529 -23.68 -17.59 -21.40
N ASP A 530 -23.02 -18.17 -22.39
CA ASP A 530 -23.08 -19.60 -22.72
C ASP A 530 -22.14 -20.49 -21.87
N SER A 531 -21.55 -19.95 -20.80
CA SER A 531 -20.63 -20.71 -19.94
C SER A 531 -21.32 -21.61 -18.91
N ILE A 532 -22.65 -21.58 -18.86
CA ILE A 532 -23.50 -22.41 -17.98
C ILE A 532 -24.39 -23.36 -18.79
N ILE A 533 -24.71 -24.49 -18.15
CA ILE A 533 -25.63 -25.50 -18.66
C ILE A 533 -26.87 -25.50 -17.77
N GLY A 534 -28.04 -25.66 -18.39
CA GLY A 534 -29.34 -25.73 -17.73
C GLY A 534 -30.45 -25.25 -18.67
N PRO A 535 -31.61 -24.82 -18.13
CA PRO A 535 -31.95 -24.86 -16.71
C PRO A 535 -32.45 -26.24 -16.25
N GLY A 536 -32.30 -26.51 -14.95
CA GLY A 536 -33.03 -27.56 -14.23
C GLY A 536 -34.45 -27.13 -13.81
N SER A 537 -35.16 -28.01 -13.09
CA SER A 537 -36.59 -27.82 -12.77
C SER A 537 -36.91 -26.64 -11.84
N THR A 538 -35.90 -26.07 -11.17
CA THR A 538 -36.08 -24.93 -10.24
C THR A 538 -36.01 -23.56 -10.93
N PHE A 539 -35.81 -23.52 -12.25
CA PHE A 539 -35.70 -22.28 -13.00
C PHE A 539 -36.92 -21.36 -12.93
N PRO A 540 -38.17 -21.83 -13.08
CA PRO A 540 -39.34 -20.96 -12.93
C PRO A 540 -39.39 -20.28 -11.55
N ALA A 541 -39.11 -21.03 -10.49
CA ALA A 541 -39.05 -20.49 -9.13
C ALA A 541 -37.92 -19.45 -8.95
N MET A 542 -36.79 -19.60 -9.64
CA MET A 542 -35.73 -18.58 -9.65
C MET A 542 -36.20 -17.31 -10.38
N ILE A 543 -36.88 -17.44 -11.51
CA ILE A 543 -37.45 -16.30 -12.26
C ILE A 543 -38.48 -15.55 -11.41
N ASP A 544 -39.34 -16.26 -10.67
CA ASP A 544 -40.29 -15.65 -9.75
C ASP A 544 -39.59 -14.83 -8.65
N LYS A 545 -38.50 -15.36 -8.08
CA LYS A 545 -37.67 -14.60 -7.11
C LYS A 545 -37.08 -13.33 -7.70
N ILE A 546 -36.69 -13.35 -8.98
CA ILE A 546 -36.20 -12.16 -9.69
C ILE A 546 -37.32 -11.14 -9.85
N ARG A 547 -38.50 -11.58 -10.33
CA ARG A 547 -39.68 -10.72 -10.54
C ARG A 547 -40.19 -10.05 -9.26
N GLN A 548 -40.14 -10.77 -8.14
CA GLN A 548 -40.61 -10.28 -6.84
C GLN A 548 -39.61 -9.36 -6.12
N SER A 549 -38.37 -9.28 -6.60
CA SER A 549 -37.33 -8.49 -5.94
C SER A 549 -37.45 -7.00 -6.28
N SER A 550 -37.29 -6.15 -5.28
CA SER A 550 -37.15 -4.69 -5.46
C SER A 550 -35.72 -4.23 -5.73
N ALA A 551 -34.73 -5.14 -5.73
CA ALA A 551 -33.35 -4.81 -6.04
C ALA A 551 -33.19 -4.30 -7.48
N ASP A 552 -32.30 -3.34 -7.68
CA ASP A 552 -32.03 -2.73 -8.99
C ASP A 552 -30.98 -3.55 -9.77
N TYR A 553 -30.04 -4.16 -9.05
CA TYR A 553 -29.09 -5.15 -9.58
C TYR A 553 -29.22 -6.47 -8.82
N LEU A 554 -29.41 -7.58 -9.56
CA LEU A 554 -29.37 -8.92 -9.00
C LEU A 554 -28.28 -9.76 -9.63
N ALA A 555 -27.57 -10.53 -8.80
CA ALA A 555 -26.72 -11.63 -9.26
C ALA A 555 -27.22 -12.96 -8.69
N LEU A 556 -26.83 -14.08 -9.30
CA LEU A 556 -27.19 -15.38 -8.75
C LEU A 556 -26.32 -15.78 -7.58
N VAL A 557 -25.00 -15.62 -7.70
CA VAL A 557 -24.03 -16.16 -6.75
C VAL A 557 -22.80 -15.25 -6.67
N ASP A 558 -22.24 -15.13 -5.48
CA ASP A 558 -20.98 -14.44 -5.19
C ASP A 558 -19.80 -15.42 -5.07
N SER A 559 -18.60 -14.88 -5.16
CA SER A 559 -17.34 -15.61 -5.02
C SER A 559 -16.37 -14.74 -4.24
N ASN A 560 -15.52 -15.37 -3.43
CA ASN A 560 -14.45 -14.72 -2.68
C ASN A 560 -13.07 -14.96 -3.32
N GLU A 561 -13.02 -15.55 -4.51
CA GLU A 561 -11.78 -15.83 -5.25
C GLU A 561 -11.59 -14.84 -6.42
N PRO A 562 -10.55 -13.99 -6.44
CA PRO A 562 -9.55 -13.72 -5.38
C PRO A 562 -10.03 -12.72 -4.32
N VAL A 563 -11.12 -11.99 -4.60
CA VAL A 563 -11.78 -11.02 -3.70
C VAL A 563 -13.29 -11.19 -3.81
N HIS A 564 -14.05 -10.67 -2.84
CA HIS A 564 -15.51 -10.74 -2.86
C HIS A 564 -16.10 -10.01 -4.09
N HIS A 565 -16.83 -10.74 -4.93
CA HIS A 565 -17.51 -10.22 -6.12
C HIS A 565 -18.70 -11.10 -6.51
N ALA A 566 -19.57 -10.60 -7.39
CA ALA A 566 -20.66 -11.37 -7.99
C ALA A 566 -20.20 -12.02 -9.31
N GLN A 567 -20.51 -13.30 -9.53
CA GLN A 567 -20.13 -13.98 -10.78
C GLN A 567 -20.96 -13.47 -11.96
N SER A 568 -20.30 -13.12 -13.07
CA SER A 568 -20.91 -12.33 -14.15
C SER A 568 -21.72 -13.13 -15.18
N PHE A 569 -21.73 -14.46 -15.11
CA PHE A 569 -22.39 -15.30 -16.12
C PHE A 569 -23.93 -15.17 -16.13
N PHE A 570 -24.51 -14.66 -15.05
CA PHE A 570 -25.92 -14.34 -14.94
C PHE A 570 -26.12 -13.19 -13.96
N PHE A 571 -26.68 -12.08 -14.43
CA PHE A 571 -27.13 -10.99 -13.58
C PHE A 571 -28.31 -10.24 -14.20
N VAL A 572 -28.94 -9.36 -13.44
CA VAL A 572 -30.17 -8.66 -13.80
C VAL A 572 -30.01 -7.18 -13.52
N LEU A 573 -30.42 -6.34 -14.47
CA LEU A 573 -30.67 -4.92 -14.26
C LEU A 573 -32.18 -4.65 -14.40
N GLN A 574 -32.77 -3.98 -13.42
CA GLN A 574 -34.18 -3.61 -13.40
C GLN A 574 -34.39 -2.34 -12.56
N ASN A 575 -35.62 -1.84 -12.51
CA ASN A 575 -35.98 -0.66 -11.73
C ASN A 575 -35.07 0.54 -12.09
N ASP A 576 -34.46 1.18 -11.09
CA ASP A 576 -33.67 2.40 -11.26
C ASP A 576 -32.35 2.16 -12.02
N ALA A 577 -31.87 0.90 -12.07
CA ALA A 577 -30.62 0.56 -12.74
C ALA A 577 -30.64 0.88 -14.25
N LEU A 578 -31.79 0.68 -14.92
CA LEU A 578 -31.92 0.91 -16.37
C LEU A 578 -31.99 2.40 -16.73
N GLN A 579 -32.32 3.27 -15.77
CA GLN A 579 -32.32 4.72 -15.96
C GLN A 579 -31.05 5.40 -15.43
N SER A 580 -30.26 4.71 -14.60
CA SER A 580 -29.03 5.24 -14.01
C SER A 580 -28.00 5.68 -15.06
N LEU A 581 -27.56 6.94 -14.96
CA LEU A 581 -26.49 7.47 -15.79
C LEU A 581 -25.16 6.75 -15.53
N ALA A 582 -24.86 6.44 -14.27
CA ALA A 582 -23.64 5.72 -13.89
C ALA A 582 -23.60 4.31 -14.51
N VAL A 583 -24.73 3.60 -14.56
CA VAL A 583 -24.83 2.30 -15.23
C VAL A 583 -24.60 2.44 -16.74
N LYS A 584 -25.23 3.41 -17.38
CA LYS A 584 -25.03 3.67 -18.82
C LYS A 584 -23.57 4.05 -19.12
N GLN A 585 -22.93 4.82 -18.25
CA GLN A 585 -21.51 5.18 -18.33
C GLN A 585 -20.59 3.97 -18.13
N PHE A 586 -20.90 3.07 -17.19
CA PHE A 586 -20.17 1.82 -17.02
C PHE A 586 -20.14 1.04 -18.34
N TRP A 587 -21.31 0.82 -18.95
CA TRP A 587 -21.41 0.06 -20.19
C TRP A 587 -20.74 0.75 -21.38
N SER A 588 -20.84 2.09 -21.51
CA SER A 588 -20.12 2.82 -22.57
C SER A 588 -18.60 2.87 -22.36
N SER A 589 -18.14 2.64 -21.12
CA SER A 589 -16.72 2.56 -20.78
C SER A 589 -16.11 1.17 -21.06
N VAL A 590 -16.92 0.15 -21.37
CA VAL A 590 -16.40 -1.20 -21.64
C VAL A 590 -15.49 -1.22 -22.88
N ARG A 591 -14.37 -1.92 -22.75
CA ARG A 591 -13.28 -2.08 -23.72
C ARG A 591 -13.12 -3.56 -24.07
N SER A 592 -12.58 -3.80 -25.25
CA SER A 592 -12.46 -5.12 -25.84
C SER A 592 -11.08 -5.75 -25.59
N PHE A 593 -10.86 -6.29 -24.39
CA PHE A 593 -9.62 -7.02 -24.06
C PHE A 593 -9.48 -8.35 -24.82
N GLU A 594 -8.26 -8.72 -25.20
CA GLU A 594 -7.96 -10.04 -25.78
C GLU A 594 -7.74 -11.13 -24.72
N ASP A 595 -7.28 -10.73 -23.52
CA ASP A 595 -7.04 -11.63 -22.41
C ASP A 595 -8.26 -11.78 -21.49
N LYS A 596 -8.56 -13.02 -21.08
CA LYS A 596 -9.70 -13.34 -20.21
C LYS A 596 -9.52 -12.78 -18.80
N GLN A 597 -8.30 -12.82 -18.26
CA GLN A 597 -8.04 -12.32 -16.90
C GLN A 597 -8.19 -10.80 -16.83
N ALA A 598 -7.77 -10.08 -17.87
CA ALA A 598 -7.96 -8.64 -17.98
C ALA A 598 -9.45 -8.22 -17.94
N VAL A 599 -10.35 -9.01 -18.57
CA VAL A 599 -11.81 -8.80 -18.47
C VAL A 599 -12.30 -9.02 -17.04
N ILE A 600 -11.84 -10.09 -16.38
CA ILE A 600 -12.22 -10.40 -14.99
C ILE A 600 -11.79 -9.27 -14.06
N ASP A 601 -10.53 -8.85 -14.15
CA ASP A 601 -9.93 -7.83 -13.27
C ASP A 601 -10.53 -6.44 -13.50
N SER A 602 -10.87 -6.12 -14.75
CA SER A 602 -11.41 -4.81 -15.12
C SER A 602 -12.91 -4.69 -14.85
N TYR A 603 -13.66 -5.80 -15.00
CA TYR A 603 -15.12 -5.78 -14.96
C TYR A 603 -15.71 -6.67 -13.89
N GLU A 604 -15.54 -7.98 -13.95
CA GLU A 604 -16.23 -8.92 -13.05
C GLU A 604 -15.93 -8.65 -11.57
N LEU A 605 -14.66 -8.45 -11.20
CA LEU A 605 -14.27 -8.18 -9.81
C LEU A 605 -14.73 -6.81 -9.29
N LYS A 606 -15.02 -5.86 -10.19
CA LYS A 606 -15.31 -4.45 -9.84
C LYS A 606 -16.78 -4.10 -9.96
N MET A 607 -17.55 -4.82 -10.77
CA MET A 607 -18.93 -4.48 -11.13
C MET A 607 -19.85 -4.37 -9.91
N LEU A 608 -19.77 -5.34 -8.98
CA LEU A 608 -20.58 -5.34 -7.77
C LEU A 608 -20.35 -4.06 -6.93
N ALA A 609 -19.07 -3.75 -6.66
CA ALA A 609 -18.69 -2.58 -5.88
C ALA A 609 -19.04 -1.27 -6.61
N TYR A 610 -18.87 -1.21 -7.93
CA TYR A 610 -19.23 -0.05 -8.73
C TYR A 610 -20.74 0.23 -8.67
N PHE A 611 -21.59 -0.78 -8.90
CA PHE A 611 -23.03 -0.60 -8.84
C PHE A 611 -23.55 -0.26 -7.44
N GLN A 612 -22.94 -0.81 -6.39
CA GLN A 612 -23.31 -0.48 -5.02
C GLN A 612 -22.85 0.92 -4.60
N LYS A 613 -21.56 1.22 -4.76
CA LYS A 613 -20.93 2.41 -4.15
C LYS A 613 -20.98 3.65 -5.03
N ILE A 614 -20.88 3.47 -6.35
CA ILE A 614 -20.84 4.58 -7.31
C ILE A 614 -22.24 4.87 -7.87
N ALA A 615 -22.95 3.83 -8.33
CA ALA A 615 -24.29 4.00 -8.89
C ALA A 615 -25.41 4.04 -7.83
N GLY A 616 -25.10 3.73 -6.56
CA GLY A 616 -26.05 3.78 -5.44
C GLY A 616 -27.21 2.79 -5.54
N LEU A 617 -27.02 1.66 -6.23
CA LEU A 617 -28.08 0.69 -6.51
C LEU A 617 -28.36 -0.24 -5.33
N ARG A 618 -29.63 -0.67 -5.19
CA ARG A 618 -30.00 -1.77 -4.29
C ARG A 618 -29.57 -3.09 -4.90
N ILE A 619 -28.77 -3.85 -4.15
CA ILE A 619 -28.15 -5.10 -4.60
C ILE A 619 -28.82 -6.29 -3.94
N LYS A 620 -29.01 -7.38 -4.68
CA LYS A 620 -29.39 -8.69 -4.13
C LYS A 620 -28.64 -9.83 -4.81
N ILE A 621 -28.12 -10.77 -4.02
CA ILE A 621 -27.51 -12.00 -4.51
C ILE A 621 -28.41 -13.17 -4.07
N LEU A 622 -28.97 -13.92 -5.02
CA LEU A 622 -30.04 -14.89 -4.72
C LEU A 622 -29.57 -16.14 -3.97
N TYR A 623 -28.34 -16.58 -4.24
CA TYR A 623 -27.68 -17.74 -3.63
C TYR A 623 -26.32 -17.29 -3.09
N SER A 624 -26.32 -16.25 -2.25
CA SER A 624 -25.07 -15.73 -1.66
C SER A 624 -24.41 -16.75 -0.74
N LEU A 625 -23.10 -16.68 -0.60
CA LEU A 625 -22.32 -17.47 0.33
C LEU A 625 -22.82 -17.33 1.77
N GLU A 626 -23.21 -16.12 2.17
CA GLU A 626 -23.85 -15.85 3.45
C GLU A 626 -25.19 -16.59 3.58
N SER A 627 -26.03 -16.61 2.55
CA SER A 627 -27.31 -17.30 2.57
C SER A 627 -27.18 -18.82 2.60
N LEU A 628 -26.15 -19.35 1.93
CA LEU A 628 -25.85 -20.79 1.89
C LEU A 628 -25.29 -21.28 3.24
N PHE A 629 -24.64 -20.41 4.00
CA PHE A 629 -24.01 -20.73 5.27
C PHE A 629 -24.11 -19.57 6.29
N PRO A 630 -25.31 -19.34 6.87
CA PRO A 630 -25.53 -18.23 7.78
C PRO A 630 -24.62 -18.29 9.01
N GLY A 631 -23.99 -17.16 9.36
CA GLY A 631 -23.18 -17.01 10.58
C GLY A 631 -21.78 -17.65 10.53
N ALA A 632 -21.34 -18.15 9.37
CA ALA A 632 -20.01 -18.70 9.21
C ALA A 632 -18.97 -17.60 8.93
N ALA A 633 -18.48 -16.96 10.01
CA ALA A 633 -17.45 -15.90 9.96
C ALA A 633 -16.18 -16.26 9.16
N ALA A 634 -15.92 -17.55 8.95
CA ALA A 634 -14.77 -18.03 8.18
C ALA A 634 -14.92 -17.93 6.66
N ILE A 635 -16.12 -17.65 6.14
CA ILE A 635 -16.39 -17.64 4.68
C ILE A 635 -15.75 -16.43 4.01
N GLU A 636 -15.79 -15.27 4.67
CA GLU A 636 -15.16 -14.04 4.18
C GLU A 636 -13.64 -14.19 4.03
N GLU A 637 -13.02 -15.05 4.84
CA GLU A 637 -11.59 -15.34 4.82
C GLU A 637 -11.18 -16.42 3.79
N MET A 638 -12.15 -17.10 3.16
CA MET A 638 -11.90 -18.20 2.24
C MET A 638 -11.99 -17.76 0.78
N GLN A 639 -10.91 -17.95 0.02
CA GLN A 639 -10.94 -17.88 -1.44
C GLN A 639 -11.67 -19.10 -1.98
N LEU A 640 -12.93 -18.91 -2.37
CA LEU A 640 -13.86 -19.97 -2.76
C LEU A 640 -14.63 -19.55 -4.01
N ASN A 641 -14.72 -20.45 -4.99
CA ASN A 641 -15.56 -20.32 -6.18
C ASN A 641 -16.75 -21.30 -6.13
N PRO A 642 -17.96 -20.84 -5.72
CA PRO A 642 -19.03 -21.76 -5.36
C PRO A 642 -19.57 -22.59 -6.52
N THR A 643 -19.54 -22.05 -7.75
CA THR A 643 -20.02 -22.79 -8.93
C THR A 643 -19.09 -23.91 -9.40
N HIS A 644 -17.86 -23.94 -8.90
CA HIS A 644 -16.94 -25.07 -9.07
C HIS A 644 -16.91 -25.96 -7.83
N GLU A 645 -16.72 -25.37 -6.65
CA GLU A 645 -16.41 -26.11 -5.42
C GLU A 645 -17.65 -26.57 -4.66
N LEU A 646 -18.77 -25.83 -4.75
CA LEU A 646 -20.01 -26.06 -4.02
C LEU A 646 -21.22 -26.30 -4.95
N TRP A 647 -20.97 -26.74 -6.18
CA TRP A 647 -22.01 -26.89 -7.21
C TRP A 647 -23.16 -27.81 -6.77
N GLU A 648 -22.88 -28.91 -6.05
CA GLU A 648 -23.93 -29.79 -5.52
C GLU A 648 -24.80 -29.06 -4.49
N THR A 649 -24.16 -28.34 -3.56
CA THR A 649 -24.86 -27.52 -2.56
C THR A 649 -25.75 -26.46 -3.22
N LEU A 650 -25.26 -25.80 -4.28
CA LEU A 650 -26.03 -24.86 -5.07
C LEU A 650 -27.28 -25.54 -5.67
N LEU A 651 -27.10 -26.69 -6.35
CA LEU A 651 -28.22 -27.46 -6.92
C LEU A 651 -29.23 -27.92 -5.86
N HIS A 652 -28.77 -28.28 -4.66
CA HIS A 652 -29.64 -28.65 -3.55
C HIS A 652 -30.45 -27.46 -3.01
N ASN A 653 -29.90 -26.25 -3.05
CA ASN A 653 -30.57 -25.02 -2.64
C ASN A 653 -31.41 -24.37 -3.76
N GLY A 654 -31.54 -25.05 -4.90
CA GLY A 654 -32.41 -24.64 -5.99
C GLY A 654 -31.76 -23.77 -7.07
N PHE A 655 -30.43 -23.63 -7.06
CA PHE A 655 -29.69 -23.04 -8.18
C PHE A 655 -29.92 -23.88 -9.44
N PRO A 656 -30.43 -23.31 -10.55
CA PRO A 656 -30.91 -24.11 -11.69
C PRO A 656 -29.85 -24.37 -12.77
N PHE A 657 -28.58 -24.07 -12.51
CA PHE A 657 -27.51 -24.17 -13.52
C PHE A 657 -26.32 -24.98 -13.00
N VAL A 658 -25.46 -25.40 -13.93
CA VAL A 658 -24.14 -25.95 -13.63
C VAL A 658 -23.12 -25.31 -14.56
N LYS A 659 -21.89 -25.09 -14.08
CA LYS A 659 -20.83 -24.56 -14.95
C LYS A 659 -20.40 -25.59 -15.98
N ALA A 660 -20.32 -25.18 -17.25
CA ALA A 660 -19.87 -26.08 -18.31
C ALA A 660 -18.42 -26.54 -18.09
N GLU A 661 -17.55 -25.61 -17.66
CA GLU A 661 -16.15 -25.88 -17.36
C GLU A 661 -15.95 -26.89 -16.22
N LEU A 662 -16.85 -26.92 -15.24
CA LEU A 662 -16.83 -27.91 -14.16
C LEU A 662 -16.96 -29.34 -14.71
N LEU A 663 -17.93 -29.58 -15.59
CA LEU A 663 -18.16 -30.91 -16.16
C LEU A 663 -17.16 -31.28 -17.26
N HIS A 664 -16.72 -30.27 -18.04
CA HIS A 664 -15.82 -30.47 -19.18
C HIS A 664 -14.35 -30.64 -18.76
N ARG A 665 -13.80 -29.62 -18.07
CA ARG A 665 -12.38 -29.56 -17.70
C ARG A 665 -12.13 -30.05 -16.29
N ASN A 666 -13.13 -29.90 -15.42
CA ASN A 666 -13.02 -30.20 -14.00
C ASN A 666 -11.73 -29.60 -13.41
N PRO A 667 -11.55 -28.26 -13.45
CA PRO A 667 -10.29 -27.61 -13.09
C PRO A 667 -9.88 -27.92 -11.65
N MET A 668 -10.86 -28.21 -10.81
CA MET A 668 -10.64 -28.60 -9.43
C MET A 668 -10.29 -30.09 -9.28
N GLY A 669 -10.54 -30.98 -10.24
CA GLY A 669 -10.30 -32.42 -10.07
C GLY A 669 -11.27 -33.07 -9.08
N LEU A 670 -12.53 -32.61 -9.08
CA LEU A 670 -13.61 -33.17 -8.27
C LEU A 670 -14.03 -34.56 -8.78
N ARG A 671 -14.60 -35.37 -7.88
CA ARG A 671 -15.16 -36.67 -8.25
C ARG A 671 -16.56 -36.48 -8.80
N LEU A 672 -16.68 -36.35 -10.12
CA LEU A 672 -17.95 -36.06 -10.79
C LEU A 672 -18.67 -37.32 -11.32
N ARG A 673 -18.33 -38.53 -10.87
CA ARG A 673 -18.90 -39.79 -11.43
C ARG A 673 -20.43 -39.89 -11.34
N HIS A 674 -21.07 -39.13 -10.47
CA HIS A 674 -22.51 -39.10 -10.25
C HIS A 674 -23.21 -37.87 -10.84
N TRP A 675 -22.54 -37.07 -11.68
CA TRP A 675 -23.15 -35.83 -12.18
C TRP A 675 -24.42 -36.09 -13.02
N GLN A 676 -24.45 -37.14 -13.85
CA GLN A 676 -25.62 -37.49 -14.68
C GLN A 676 -26.87 -37.79 -13.83
N PRO A 677 -26.85 -38.76 -12.88
CA PRO A 677 -28.03 -39.02 -12.07
C PRO A 677 -28.42 -37.83 -11.18
N LEU A 678 -27.45 -37.04 -10.70
CA LEU A 678 -27.75 -35.84 -9.91
C LEU A 678 -28.47 -34.77 -10.73
N LEU A 679 -27.95 -34.43 -11.92
CA LEU A 679 -28.58 -33.43 -12.79
C LEU A 679 -29.94 -33.93 -13.29
N SER A 680 -30.09 -35.22 -13.59
CA SER A 680 -31.36 -35.81 -14.00
C SER A 680 -32.40 -35.67 -12.88
N ALA A 681 -32.03 -35.97 -11.63
CA ALA A 681 -32.90 -35.78 -10.47
C ALA A 681 -33.27 -34.31 -10.21
N LYS A 682 -32.47 -33.37 -10.70
CA LYS A 682 -32.75 -31.92 -10.67
C LYS A 682 -33.45 -31.40 -11.92
N GLY A 683 -33.93 -32.29 -12.80
CA GLY A 683 -34.73 -31.95 -13.97
C GLY A 683 -33.95 -31.37 -15.14
N PHE A 684 -32.64 -31.62 -15.23
CA PHE A 684 -31.84 -31.24 -16.40
C PHE A 684 -32.08 -32.22 -17.55
N ASP A 685 -32.09 -31.71 -18.78
CA ASP A 685 -32.05 -32.50 -20.01
C ASP A 685 -30.63 -33.06 -20.23
N ILE A 686 -30.41 -34.31 -19.79
CA ILE A 686 -29.10 -34.96 -19.86
C ILE A 686 -28.61 -35.12 -21.30
N ALA A 687 -29.49 -35.41 -22.26
CA ALA A 687 -29.09 -35.55 -23.66
C ALA A 687 -28.53 -34.24 -24.20
N ARG A 688 -29.13 -33.10 -23.80
CA ARG A 688 -28.64 -31.76 -24.13
C ARG A 688 -27.32 -31.42 -23.43
N VAL A 689 -27.17 -31.80 -22.16
CA VAL A 689 -25.89 -31.63 -21.44
C VAL A 689 -24.78 -32.38 -22.15
N GLU A 690 -24.99 -33.65 -22.49
CA GLU A 690 -24.01 -34.48 -23.20
C GLU A 690 -23.70 -33.95 -24.60
N ALA A 691 -24.71 -33.49 -25.34
CA ALA A 691 -24.52 -32.85 -26.63
C ALA A 691 -23.69 -31.56 -26.53
N HIS A 692 -23.92 -30.75 -25.49
CA HIS A 692 -23.13 -29.54 -25.26
C HIS A 692 -21.68 -29.87 -24.91
N LEU A 693 -21.42 -30.84 -24.03
CA LEU A 693 -20.06 -31.26 -23.68
C LEU A 693 -19.31 -31.81 -24.90
N LYS A 694 -19.98 -32.61 -25.73
CA LYS A 694 -19.41 -33.11 -27.00
C LYS A 694 -19.08 -31.98 -27.97
N GLU A 695 -19.90 -30.92 -28.01
CA GLU A 695 -19.64 -29.74 -28.82
C GLU A 695 -18.45 -28.93 -28.28
N MET A 696 -18.32 -28.82 -26.95
CA MET A 696 -17.14 -28.23 -26.32
C MET A 696 -15.87 -29.00 -26.62
N ASP A 697 -15.89 -30.34 -26.65
CA ASP A 697 -14.75 -31.16 -27.09
C ASP A 697 -14.33 -30.84 -28.53
N ARG A 698 -15.30 -30.61 -29.43
CA ARG A 698 -15.04 -30.27 -30.83
C ARG A 698 -14.38 -28.90 -30.98
N VAL A 699 -14.91 -27.90 -30.28
CA VAL A 699 -14.48 -26.49 -30.40
C VAL A 699 -13.25 -26.18 -29.55
N ARG A 700 -13.11 -26.88 -28.41
CA ARG A 700 -12.05 -26.69 -27.41
C ARG A 700 -11.56 -28.06 -26.94
N PRO A 701 -10.76 -28.78 -27.75
CA PRO A 701 -10.27 -30.11 -27.40
C PRO A 701 -9.54 -30.06 -26.06
N THR A 702 -9.88 -30.98 -25.14
CA THR A 702 -9.03 -31.22 -23.98
C THR A 702 -7.71 -31.80 -24.48
N LEU A 703 -6.60 -31.08 -24.29
CA LEU A 703 -5.25 -31.60 -24.54
C LEU A 703 -5.09 -32.92 -23.77
N THR A 704 -5.07 -34.03 -24.48
CA THR A 704 -4.74 -35.34 -23.91
C THR A 704 -3.24 -35.60 -24.09
N SER A 705 -2.58 -36.00 -22.98
CA SER A 705 -1.17 -36.43 -22.85
C SER A 705 -0.12 -35.42 -23.37
N THR A 706 0.47 -34.53 -22.57
CA THR A 706 1.54 -34.81 -21.59
C THR A 706 1.68 -33.71 -20.52
N GLY A 707 0.81 -32.71 -20.50
CA GLY A 707 0.83 -31.66 -19.48
C GLY A 707 0.16 -32.14 -18.20
N ARG A 708 0.93 -32.63 -17.23
CA ARG A 708 0.47 -32.65 -15.83
C ARG A 708 -0.02 -31.24 -15.51
N VAL A 709 -1.32 -31.05 -15.33
CA VAL A 709 -1.78 -30.00 -14.42
C VAL A 709 -1.13 -30.37 -13.11
N VAL A 710 -0.20 -29.54 -12.65
CA VAL A 710 0.39 -29.66 -11.32
C VAL A 710 -0.75 -29.42 -10.35
N ILE A 711 -1.46 -30.49 -9.98
CA ILE A 711 -2.29 -30.49 -8.79
C ILE A 711 -1.28 -30.33 -7.66
N SER A 712 -1.25 -29.17 -6.99
CA SER A 712 -0.49 -29.09 -5.75
C SER A 712 -1.01 -30.19 -4.83
N GLU A 713 -0.11 -30.97 -4.23
CA GLU A 713 -0.47 -32.08 -3.34
C GLU A 713 -1.38 -31.61 -2.16
N ASP A 714 -1.49 -30.30 -1.94
CA ASP A 714 -2.32 -29.64 -0.93
C ASP A 714 -3.80 -29.42 -1.30
N ALA A 715 -4.18 -29.39 -2.57
CA ALA A 715 -5.55 -29.03 -2.98
C ALA A 715 -6.65 -29.99 -2.45
N PRO A 716 -6.47 -31.33 -2.45
CA PRO A 716 -7.47 -32.25 -1.89
C PRO A 716 -7.58 -32.16 -0.36
N VAL A 717 -6.48 -31.81 0.32
CA VAL A 717 -6.43 -31.65 1.77
C VAL A 717 -7.16 -30.38 2.16
N ARG A 718 -6.80 -29.22 1.58
CA ARG A 718 -7.42 -27.91 1.85
C ARG A 718 -8.96 -27.97 1.76
N ARG A 719 -9.49 -28.73 0.79
CA ARG A 719 -10.94 -28.88 0.53
C ARG A 719 -11.72 -29.68 1.56
N ARG A 720 -11.18 -30.78 2.11
CA ARG A 720 -11.82 -31.49 3.23
C ARG A 720 -11.89 -30.61 4.47
N TRP A 721 -10.86 -29.79 4.68
CA TRP A 721 -10.77 -28.86 5.80
C TRP A 721 -11.73 -27.67 5.63
N ILE A 722 -11.94 -27.15 4.42
CA ILE A 722 -12.94 -26.09 4.16
C ILE A 722 -14.35 -26.59 4.49
N LEU A 723 -14.78 -27.75 3.95
CA LEU A 723 -16.10 -28.32 4.23
C LEU A 723 -16.28 -28.70 5.72
N LEU A 724 -15.26 -29.27 6.36
CA LEU A 724 -15.32 -29.52 7.81
C LEU A 724 -15.40 -28.22 8.63
N LYS A 725 -14.66 -27.17 8.25
CA LYS A 725 -14.69 -25.87 8.97
C LYS A 725 -16.07 -25.24 8.87
N LEU A 726 -16.68 -25.30 7.69
CA LEU A 726 -18.03 -24.79 7.44
C LEU A 726 -19.10 -25.56 8.23
N LEU A 727 -18.97 -26.90 8.32
CA LEU A 727 -19.93 -27.75 9.04
C LEU A 727 -19.77 -27.71 10.58
N LEU A 728 -18.55 -27.51 11.09
CA LEU A 728 -18.23 -27.63 12.52
C LEU A 728 -18.09 -26.27 13.24
N GLY A 729 -17.92 -25.18 12.50
CA GLY A 729 -17.65 -23.85 13.04
C GLY A 729 -16.23 -23.67 13.61
N ASN A 730 -15.80 -22.42 13.79
CA ASN A 730 -14.41 -22.06 14.12
C ASN A 730 -13.87 -22.73 15.41
N LYS A 731 -14.67 -22.78 16.48
CA LYS A 731 -14.25 -23.36 17.78
C LYS A 731 -14.00 -24.87 17.71
N LEU A 732 -14.87 -25.61 17.05
CA LEU A 732 -14.79 -27.08 17.00
C LEU A 732 -13.75 -27.53 15.97
N PHE A 733 -13.63 -26.78 14.87
CA PHE A 733 -12.60 -27.01 13.86
C PHE A 733 -11.18 -26.74 14.39
N ALA A 734 -10.98 -25.69 15.19
CA ALA A 734 -9.69 -25.43 15.84
C ALA A 734 -9.27 -26.57 16.78
N LYS A 735 -10.22 -27.15 17.53
CA LYS A 735 -9.98 -28.35 18.35
C LYS A 735 -9.61 -29.58 17.53
N LEU A 736 -10.29 -29.81 16.40
CA LEU A 736 -9.99 -30.90 15.46
C LEU A 736 -8.63 -30.74 14.76
N ARG A 737 -8.24 -29.50 14.46
CA ARG A 737 -6.93 -29.18 13.85
C ARG A 737 -5.79 -29.39 14.85
N ALA A 738 -6.01 -29.00 16.12
CA ALA A 738 -5.07 -29.24 17.21
C ALA A 738 -4.85 -30.74 17.48
N TRP A 739 -5.91 -31.56 17.43
CA TRP A 739 -5.84 -33.02 17.55
C TRP A 739 -4.94 -33.71 16.51
N ARG A 740 -4.74 -33.11 15.32
CA ARG A 740 -3.90 -33.71 14.26
C ARG A 740 -2.40 -33.45 14.46
N VAL A 741 -2.03 -32.42 15.21
CA VAL A 741 -0.61 -32.14 15.54
C VAL A 741 -0.06 -33.24 16.45
N GLU A 742 -0.90 -33.82 17.31
CA GLU A 742 -0.52 -34.94 18.19
C GLU A 742 -0.33 -36.28 17.47
N PHE A 743 -0.95 -36.50 16.30
CA PHE A 743 -0.84 -37.77 15.54
C PHE A 743 0.20 -37.76 14.40
N ALA A 744 0.83 -36.61 14.11
CA ALA A 744 1.87 -36.53 13.07
C ALA A 744 3.18 -37.27 13.43
N ASN A 745 3.33 -37.73 14.68
CA ASN A 745 4.48 -38.47 15.19
C ASN A 745 4.26 -39.99 15.34
N VAL A 746 3.19 -40.56 14.77
CA VAL A 746 2.96 -42.02 14.80
C VAL A 746 3.33 -42.64 13.44
N PRO A 747 4.26 -43.61 13.38
CA PRO A 747 4.62 -44.26 12.12
C PRO A 747 3.41 -44.98 11.52
N LYS A 748 3.23 -44.82 10.21
CA LYS A 748 2.19 -45.40 9.35
C LYS A 748 1.80 -46.83 9.77
N TRP A 749 0.52 -47.05 10.05
CA TRP A 749 -0.08 -48.38 10.06
C TRP A 749 -0.92 -48.62 8.81
N ARG A 750 -0.86 -49.88 8.35
CA ARG A 750 -1.37 -50.45 7.09
C ARG A 750 -2.86 -50.27 6.87
#